data_AF-A0A5J5GD00-F1
#
_entry.id   AF-A0A5J5GD00-F1
#
_cell.length_a   1.000
_cell.length_b   1.000
_cell.length_c   1.000
_cell.angle_alpha   90.00
_cell.angle_beta   90.00
_cell.angle_gamma   90.00
#
_symmetry.space_group_name_H-M   'P 1'
#
loop_
_entity.id
_entity.type
_entity.pdbx_description
1 polymer ?
#
loop_
_entity_poly.entity_id
_entity_poly.type
_entity_poly.pdbx_seq_one_letter_code
_entity_poly.pdbx_strand_id
1 'polypeptide(L)'
;MRLLAALCLAAAPLGAHADIELPDLTDALSAAERGDWTQAITLATPAGDVGADLIQWMRLRDGSGTYAEAVAFLDEHGDWPGNDRIRGFAERNFPAFLPSADILAFFEDEPPVTGEGVIARARALERLGREEEARESVVTAWTTEIFEESSEEAVLEAYGELLEPYHAERVDMLLFRWRVSDAQRIMPRLSDDQRALARARIGYLRDQGGLAAMVDEVPEELRASPGFRYSRFEWLADKGRREEAVEMLEAASVSKEALGEPFRWSGWRRSLARWVMREGDPELAYKLAANHFLEDGSSFADLEWLAGYIALTKLDQPRVALLHFETVERNVWTPISQGRAWYWIGRAQEALGDADAAQMAFTEGGKHQTSFYGLLAAERAGLQRDPDLAGTEDFPDLDEALIAEHPMVGAGLHLLQADDPGLAVLFFAEIGQTLDRETIGSVGEVLAEWDEAYFQVLLGKAAAEQEIVLPEFYFPLHGLAEMDLPTDPALALSIARRESEFRVDAGSHVGALGLMQLMPATAREVAGWENLPYDRQRLTRDWSYNATLGSSYLAYLEERFGYSPAMISAGYNAGPGRPAQWMSQFGDPRAGEIDIVDWVEHIPFRETRNYVMRVTESIPVYQARLAGEPVGPSFTELLTGTKPQVRPEVRPDGSLTAEPVVSTSQTTLDPFPAASALAVAESLVPPTRPVPEGAIELRGVGPAAVAGPPPIRPLSRPGPAGG
;
A
#
# COMPACT_ATOMS: atom_id res chain seq x y z
N MET A 1 -8.14 -45.09 -49.21
CA MET A 1 -6.86 -45.76 -48.94
C MET A 1 -5.78 -44.67 -48.91
N ARG A 2 -5.32 -44.28 -47.70
CA ARG A 2 -4.06 -43.58 -47.31
C ARG A 2 -3.55 -42.42 -48.20
N LEU A 3 -3.17 -41.25 -47.70
CA LEU A 3 -2.24 -40.98 -46.60
C LEU A 3 -2.54 -39.64 -45.90
N LEU A 4 -2.40 -39.65 -44.57
CA LEU A 4 -2.20 -38.47 -43.74
C LEU A 4 -0.82 -37.85 -44.01
N ALA A 5 -0.74 -36.54 -44.12
CA ALA A 5 0.48 -35.77 -43.96
C ALA A 5 0.45 -35.13 -42.57
N ALA A 6 1.28 -35.63 -41.66
CA ALA A 6 1.55 -35.01 -40.37
C ALA A 6 2.46 -33.80 -40.62
N LEU A 7 1.98 -32.60 -40.26
CA LEU A 7 2.84 -31.44 -40.04
C LEU A 7 3.53 -31.66 -38.69
N CYS A 8 4.83 -31.90 -38.69
CA CYS A 8 5.66 -31.73 -37.51
C CYS A 8 5.81 -30.23 -37.25
N LEU A 9 5.18 -29.71 -36.19
CA LEU A 9 5.67 -28.48 -35.57
C LEU A 9 7.06 -28.81 -34.99
N ALA A 10 8.09 -28.13 -35.50
CA ALA A 10 9.35 -28.05 -34.81
C ALA A 10 9.13 -27.17 -33.59
N ALA A 11 9.05 -27.77 -32.40
CA ALA A 11 9.27 -27.06 -31.16
C ALA A 11 10.69 -26.48 -31.23
N ALA A 12 10.83 -25.17 -31.05
CA ALA A 12 12.11 -24.58 -30.72
C ALA A 12 12.63 -25.26 -29.44
N PRO A 13 13.94 -25.51 -29.30
CA PRO A 13 14.46 -26.00 -28.04
C PRO A 13 14.18 -24.93 -26.98
N LEU A 14 13.36 -25.28 -25.98
CA LEU A 14 13.38 -24.59 -24.69
C LEU A 14 14.84 -24.60 -24.25
N GLY A 15 15.40 -23.41 -24.01
CA GLY A 15 16.71 -23.30 -23.37
C GLY A 15 16.67 -24.12 -22.09
N ALA A 16 17.62 -25.04 -21.93
CA ALA A 16 17.87 -25.63 -20.63
C ALA A 16 18.65 -24.57 -19.86
N HIS A 17 17.94 -23.71 -19.13
CA HIS A 17 18.53 -22.80 -18.17
C HIS A 17 19.18 -23.63 -17.05
N ALA A 18 20.29 -23.15 -16.50
CA ALA A 18 21.10 -23.92 -15.55
C ALA A 18 20.34 -24.16 -14.22
N ASP A 19 20.19 -25.43 -13.81
CA ASP A 19 19.74 -25.78 -12.46
C ASP A 19 20.76 -25.21 -11.44
N ILE A 20 20.44 -24.09 -10.80
CA ILE A 20 21.26 -23.54 -9.71
C ILE A 20 21.08 -24.45 -8.48
N GLU A 21 21.97 -25.41 -8.31
CA GLU A 21 22.06 -26.23 -7.10
C GLU A 21 22.72 -25.43 -5.97
N LEU A 22 21.92 -24.69 -5.20
CA LEU A 22 22.35 -24.07 -3.96
C LEU A 22 22.45 -25.12 -2.83
N PRO A 23 23.49 -25.07 -1.98
CA PRO A 23 23.57 -25.94 -0.81
C PRO A 23 22.43 -25.74 0.19
N ASP A 24 21.94 -26.83 0.77
CA ASP A 24 20.84 -26.80 1.76
C ASP A 24 21.25 -26.10 3.07
N LEU A 25 20.46 -25.11 3.49
CA LEU A 25 20.62 -24.33 4.72
C LEU A 25 19.52 -24.59 5.76
N THR A 26 18.58 -25.50 5.51
CA THR A 26 17.39 -25.74 6.35
C THR A 26 17.76 -26.01 7.81
N ASP A 27 18.74 -26.88 8.05
CA ASP A 27 19.19 -27.22 9.41
C ASP A 27 19.91 -26.05 10.10
N ALA A 28 20.67 -25.25 9.35
CA ALA A 28 21.38 -24.09 9.87
C ALA A 28 20.41 -22.98 10.29
N LEU A 29 19.43 -22.67 9.44
CA LEU A 29 18.37 -21.71 9.72
C LEU A 29 17.51 -22.16 10.89
N SER A 30 17.13 -23.43 10.94
CA SER A 30 16.42 -24.02 12.09
C SER A 30 17.21 -23.89 13.40
N ALA A 31 18.54 -24.00 13.37
CA ALA A 31 19.39 -23.78 14.54
C ALA A 31 19.44 -22.30 14.93
N ALA A 32 19.53 -21.39 13.95
CA ALA A 32 19.51 -19.95 14.15
C ALA A 32 18.19 -19.47 14.78
N GLU A 33 17.03 -19.97 14.32
CA GLU A 33 15.71 -19.67 14.90
C GLU A 33 15.61 -20.04 16.38
N ARG A 34 16.32 -21.10 16.81
CA ARG A 34 16.39 -21.53 18.21
C ARG A 34 17.43 -20.76 19.03
N GLY A 35 18.17 -19.83 18.41
CA GLY A 35 19.28 -19.10 19.01
C GLY A 35 20.55 -19.94 19.23
N ASP A 36 20.65 -21.14 18.62
CA ASP A 36 21.89 -21.95 18.67
C ASP A 36 22.85 -21.51 17.58
N TRP A 37 23.42 -20.32 17.76
CA TRP A 37 24.33 -19.70 16.80
C TRP A 37 25.58 -20.51 16.50
N THR A 38 26.08 -21.28 17.49
CA THR A 38 27.27 -22.12 17.28
C THR A 38 26.96 -23.27 16.33
N GLN A 39 25.82 -23.93 16.54
CA GLN A 39 25.37 -24.98 15.65
C GLN A 39 25.03 -24.42 14.27
N ALA A 40 24.31 -23.28 14.20
CA ALA A 40 23.93 -22.64 12.94
C ALA A 40 25.15 -22.31 12.06
N ILE A 41 26.17 -21.67 12.62
CA ILE A 41 27.41 -21.32 11.89
C ILE A 41 28.11 -22.59 11.37
N THR A 42 28.16 -23.65 12.18
CA THR A 42 28.78 -24.92 11.77
C THR A 42 28.02 -25.57 10.62
N LEU A 43 26.69 -25.55 10.69
CA LEU A 43 25.82 -26.14 9.68
C LEU A 43 25.79 -25.35 8.38
N ALA A 44 26.03 -24.03 8.42
CA ALA A 44 26.09 -23.19 7.23
C ALA A 44 27.43 -23.26 6.47
N THR A 45 28.49 -23.80 7.09
CA THR A 45 29.83 -23.88 6.45
C THR A 45 29.84 -24.56 5.06
N PRO A 46 29.08 -25.64 4.80
CA PRO A 46 28.99 -26.25 3.47
C PRO A 46 28.32 -25.37 2.40
N ALA A 47 27.58 -24.33 2.80
CA ALA A 47 26.88 -23.42 1.91
C ALA A 47 27.74 -22.24 1.43
N GLY A 48 29.04 -22.27 1.70
CA GLY A 48 29.97 -21.24 1.27
C GLY A 48 29.78 -19.91 2.02
N ASP A 49 30.35 -18.85 1.45
CA ASP A 49 30.42 -17.53 2.10
C ASP A 49 29.01 -16.94 2.27
N VAL A 50 28.17 -16.96 1.23
CA VAL A 50 26.79 -16.46 1.30
C VAL A 50 25.97 -17.11 2.41
N GLY A 51 26.08 -18.43 2.59
CA GLY A 51 25.39 -19.13 3.67
C GLY A 51 25.90 -18.75 5.06
N ALA A 52 27.21 -18.55 5.20
CA ALA A 52 27.81 -18.07 6.45
C ALA A 52 27.38 -16.63 6.77
N ASP A 53 27.36 -15.75 5.76
CA ASP A 53 26.95 -14.35 5.88
C ASP A 53 25.47 -14.24 6.23
N LEU A 54 24.61 -15.09 5.67
CA LEU A 54 23.20 -15.15 6.04
C LEU A 54 22.99 -15.50 7.52
N ILE A 55 23.70 -16.51 8.05
CA ILE A 55 23.62 -16.85 9.48
C ILE A 55 24.19 -15.72 10.34
N GLN A 56 25.27 -15.08 9.91
CA GLN A 56 25.87 -13.95 10.62
C GLN A 56 24.94 -12.73 10.65
N TRP A 57 24.25 -12.43 9.54
CA TRP A 57 23.22 -11.40 9.44
C TRP A 57 22.08 -11.65 10.42
N MET A 58 21.55 -12.89 10.47
CA MET A 58 20.51 -13.27 11.43
C MET A 58 21.00 -13.09 12.88
N ARG A 59 22.21 -13.56 13.18
CA ARG A 59 22.83 -13.49 14.51
C ARG A 59 22.99 -12.06 15.00
N LEU A 60 23.53 -11.18 14.17
CA LEU A 60 23.73 -9.77 14.51
C LEU A 60 22.40 -9.03 14.69
N ARG A 61 21.39 -9.33 13.87
CA ARG A 61 20.04 -8.76 13.99
C ARG A 61 19.29 -9.22 15.23
N ASP A 62 19.59 -10.42 15.73
CA ASP A 62 19.10 -10.92 17.02
C ASP A 62 19.80 -10.25 18.22
N GLY A 63 20.88 -9.50 17.98
CA GLY A 63 21.66 -8.83 19.01
C GLY A 63 22.73 -9.72 19.62
N SER A 64 23.14 -10.78 18.90
CA SER A 64 24.25 -11.66 19.27
C SER A 64 25.49 -11.31 18.45
N GLY A 65 26.66 -11.18 19.08
CA GLY A 65 27.90 -10.83 18.37
C GLY A 65 28.82 -9.91 19.13
N THR A 66 29.77 -9.32 18.39
CA THR A 66 30.61 -8.23 18.88
C THR A 66 30.44 -6.98 18.01
N TYR A 67 30.78 -5.81 18.55
CA TYR A 67 30.83 -4.57 17.78
C TYR A 67 31.70 -4.69 16.52
N ALA A 68 32.86 -5.35 16.63
CA ALA A 68 33.78 -5.52 15.50
C ALA A 68 33.17 -6.38 14.39
N GLU A 69 32.42 -7.43 14.75
CA GLU A 69 31.67 -8.25 13.79
C GLU A 69 30.54 -7.46 13.13
N ALA A 70 29.83 -6.62 13.89
CA ALA A 70 28.75 -5.79 13.34
C ALA A 70 29.26 -4.74 12.35
N VAL A 71 30.35 -4.04 12.68
CA VAL A 71 30.97 -3.07 11.78
C VAL A 71 31.52 -3.75 10.53
N ALA A 72 32.24 -4.87 10.68
CA ALA A 72 32.74 -5.61 9.52
C ALA A 72 31.61 -6.06 8.59
N PHE A 73 30.49 -6.54 9.15
CA PHE A 73 29.33 -6.93 8.37
C PHE A 73 28.70 -5.74 7.64
N LEU A 74 28.55 -4.58 8.31
CA LEU A 74 27.99 -3.38 7.69
C LEU A 74 28.92 -2.82 6.59
N ASP A 75 30.24 -2.96 6.74
CA ASP A 75 31.22 -2.54 5.74
C ASP A 75 31.18 -3.44 4.49
N GLU A 76 30.92 -4.74 4.66
CA GLU A 76 30.92 -5.73 3.57
C GLU A 76 29.54 -5.90 2.90
N HIS A 77 28.46 -5.79 3.68
CA HIS A 77 27.07 -6.05 3.29
C HIS A 77 26.15 -4.88 3.66
N GLY A 78 26.64 -3.65 3.50
CA GLY A 78 25.87 -2.43 3.79
C GLY A 78 24.59 -2.30 2.96
N ASP A 79 24.54 -2.98 1.81
CA ASP A 79 23.42 -3.10 0.87
C ASP A 79 22.37 -4.14 1.26
N TRP A 80 22.61 -4.97 2.28
CA TRP A 80 21.63 -5.97 2.72
C TRP A 80 20.45 -5.35 3.47
N PRO A 81 19.25 -5.96 3.36
CA PRO A 81 18.06 -5.40 3.98
C PRO A 81 18.12 -5.47 5.52
N GLY A 82 17.52 -4.47 6.16
CA GLY A 82 17.30 -4.47 7.61
C GLY A 82 18.57 -4.24 8.47
N ASN A 83 19.59 -3.61 7.87
CA ASN A 83 20.83 -3.23 8.54
C ASN A 83 20.64 -2.25 9.71
N ASP A 84 19.52 -1.52 9.79
CA ASP A 84 19.13 -0.70 10.97
C ASP A 84 19.22 -1.48 12.29
N ARG A 85 18.86 -2.77 12.28
CA ARG A 85 18.94 -3.62 13.48
C ARG A 85 20.38 -3.93 13.87
N ILE A 86 21.25 -4.16 12.90
CA ILE A 86 22.69 -4.41 13.11
C ILE A 86 23.37 -3.13 13.58
N ARG A 87 23.04 -1.99 12.96
CA ARG A 87 23.50 -0.66 13.39
C ARG A 87 23.08 -0.37 14.82
N GLY A 88 21.81 -0.58 15.16
CA GLY A 88 21.33 -0.43 16.54
C GLY A 88 21.99 -1.39 17.53
N PHE A 89 22.32 -2.61 17.13
CA PHE A 89 23.15 -3.51 17.93
C PHE A 89 24.56 -2.95 18.15
N ALA A 90 25.22 -2.43 17.11
CA ALA A 90 26.54 -1.82 17.21
C ALA A 90 26.55 -0.60 18.15
N GLU A 91 25.55 0.28 18.04
CA GLU A 91 25.41 1.47 18.91
C GLU A 91 25.33 1.12 20.40
N ARG A 92 24.59 0.06 20.74
CA ARG A 92 24.48 -0.43 22.12
C ARG A 92 25.75 -1.09 22.65
N ASN A 93 26.67 -1.48 21.76
CA ASN A 93 27.83 -2.30 22.08
C ASN A 93 29.17 -1.63 21.78
N PHE A 94 29.21 -0.29 21.65
CA PHE A 94 30.47 0.44 21.47
C PHE A 94 31.52 0.03 22.52
N PRO A 95 32.76 -0.31 22.12
CA PRO A 95 33.83 -0.61 23.06
C PRO A 95 34.13 0.61 23.94
N ALA A 96 34.29 0.40 25.24
CA ALA A 96 34.56 1.48 26.20
C ALA A 96 35.83 2.31 25.89
N PHE A 97 36.76 1.73 25.12
CA PHE A 97 38.03 2.34 24.72
C PHE A 97 37.99 2.92 23.29
N LEU A 98 36.86 2.87 22.58
CA LEU A 98 36.76 3.39 21.22
C LEU A 98 37.02 4.91 21.21
N PRO A 99 37.94 5.41 20.37
CA PRO A 99 38.21 6.84 20.24
C PRO A 99 36.95 7.64 19.87
N SER A 100 36.84 8.86 20.41
CA SER A 100 35.71 9.74 20.10
C SER A 100 35.59 10.08 18.61
N ALA A 101 36.72 10.15 17.89
CA ALA A 101 36.70 10.34 16.44
C ALA A 101 36.01 9.18 15.71
N ASP A 102 36.30 7.94 16.11
CA ASP A 102 35.74 6.74 15.48
C ASP A 102 34.25 6.58 15.79
N ILE A 103 33.81 6.95 17.00
CA ILE A 103 32.38 7.03 17.33
C ILE A 103 31.66 8.03 16.41
N LEU A 104 32.25 9.20 16.17
CA LEU A 104 31.64 10.20 15.30
C LEU A 104 31.67 9.79 13.83
N ALA A 105 32.72 9.11 13.39
CA ALA A 105 32.81 8.57 12.04
C ALA A 105 31.70 7.53 11.76
N PHE A 106 31.35 6.69 12.75
CA PHE A 106 30.23 5.75 12.64
C PHE A 106 28.87 6.45 12.36
N PHE A 107 28.73 7.71 12.78
CA PHE A 107 27.52 8.53 12.60
C PHE A 107 27.65 9.62 11.53
N GLU A 108 28.65 9.53 10.65
CA GLU A 108 28.90 10.55 9.63
C GLU A 108 27.82 10.50 8.54
N ASP A 109 27.51 9.30 8.05
CA ASP A 109 26.53 9.09 6.99
C ASP A 109 25.09 8.97 7.51
N GLU A 110 24.92 8.36 8.67
CA GLU A 110 23.60 8.08 9.27
C GLU A 110 23.54 8.51 10.74
N PRO A 111 22.44 9.16 11.17
CA PRO A 111 22.26 9.54 12.56
C PRO A 111 22.04 8.31 13.46
N PRO A 112 22.22 8.46 14.80
CA PRO A 112 21.95 7.37 15.73
C PRO A 112 20.50 6.86 15.67
N VAL A 113 20.32 5.55 15.69
CA VAL A 113 19.00 4.89 15.69
C VAL A 113 18.57 4.39 17.09
N THR A 114 19.44 4.51 18.10
CA THR A 114 19.18 4.15 19.50
C THR A 114 19.48 5.29 20.47
N GLY A 115 18.89 5.27 21.66
CA GLY A 115 19.22 6.25 22.70
C GLY A 115 20.68 6.14 23.18
N GLU A 116 21.22 4.93 23.22
CA GLU A 116 22.62 4.65 23.51
C GLU A 116 23.55 5.28 22.46
N GLY A 117 23.19 5.20 21.18
CA GLY A 117 23.90 5.88 20.09
C GLY A 117 23.85 7.40 20.23
N VAL A 118 22.68 7.98 20.56
CA VAL A 118 22.54 9.42 20.85
C VAL A 118 23.48 9.83 21.99
N ILE A 119 23.51 9.06 23.08
CA ILE A 119 24.39 9.32 24.23
C ILE A 119 25.86 9.21 23.83
N ALA A 120 26.24 8.17 23.08
CA ALA A 120 27.60 7.93 22.62
C ALA A 120 28.10 9.08 21.73
N ARG A 121 27.29 9.49 20.74
CA ARG A 121 27.59 10.61 19.84
C ARG A 121 27.77 11.92 20.61
N ALA A 122 26.83 12.24 21.49
CA ALA A 122 26.89 13.47 22.29
C ALA A 122 28.13 13.50 23.21
N ARG A 123 28.44 12.40 23.91
CA ARG A 123 29.66 12.31 24.74
C ARG A 123 30.94 12.41 23.91
N ALA A 124 30.95 11.88 22.69
CA ALA A 124 32.09 12.01 21.78
C ALA A 124 32.29 13.47 21.32
N LEU A 125 31.21 14.19 21.00
CA LEU A 125 31.25 15.62 20.69
C LEU A 125 31.76 16.45 21.87
N GLU A 126 31.26 16.21 23.07
CA GLU A 126 31.70 16.89 24.31
C GLU A 126 33.20 16.71 24.56
N ARG A 127 33.73 15.49 24.43
CA ARG A 127 35.17 15.20 24.60
C ARG A 127 36.05 15.92 23.59
N LEU A 128 35.50 16.26 22.42
CA LEU A 128 36.17 17.03 21.38
C LEU A 128 35.92 18.54 21.50
N GLY A 129 35.22 19.00 22.54
CA GLY A 129 34.92 20.41 22.78
C GLY A 129 33.79 20.98 21.91
N ARG A 130 32.95 20.12 21.32
CA ARG A 130 31.81 20.49 20.46
C ARG A 130 30.49 20.48 21.25
N GLU A 131 30.42 21.26 22.32
CA GLU A 131 29.32 21.23 23.31
C GLU A 131 27.95 21.60 22.72
N GLU A 132 27.88 22.64 21.87
CA GLU A 132 26.60 23.06 21.28
C GLU A 132 26.04 22.00 20.34
N GLU A 133 26.90 21.35 19.56
CA GLU A 133 26.50 20.27 18.66
C GLU A 133 26.02 19.03 19.44
N ALA A 134 26.65 18.72 20.59
CA ALA A 134 26.20 17.66 21.48
C ALA A 134 24.80 17.97 22.02
N ARG A 135 24.60 19.20 22.50
CA ARG A 135 23.31 19.69 22.99
C ARG A 135 22.21 19.60 21.93
N GLU A 136 22.48 20.13 20.73
CA GLU A 136 21.53 20.09 19.61
C GLU A 136 21.19 18.65 19.21
N SER A 137 22.20 17.77 19.16
CA SER A 137 22.00 16.35 18.85
C SER A 137 21.05 15.68 19.84
N VAL A 138 21.21 15.91 21.14
CA VAL A 138 20.37 15.28 22.18
C VAL A 138 18.95 15.85 22.16
N VAL A 139 18.81 17.17 22.07
CA VAL A 139 17.50 17.83 22.05
C VAL A 139 16.70 17.41 20.81
N THR A 140 17.34 17.41 19.64
CA THR A 140 16.70 16.97 18.39
C THR A 140 16.22 15.54 18.52
N ALA A 141 17.10 14.61 18.91
CA ALA A 141 16.70 13.22 19.06
C ALA A 141 15.56 13.04 20.09
N TRP A 142 15.57 13.80 21.18
CA TRP A 142 14.54 13.75 22.21
C TRP A 142 13.15 14.21 21.72
N THR A 143 13.11 15.21 20.84
CA THR A 143 11.84 15.78 20.33
C THR A 143 11.40 15.17 19.01
N THR A 144 12.27 14.49 18.26
CA THR A 144 11.94 13.87 16.96
C THR A 144 11.88 12.35 16.99
N GLU A 145 12.62 11.66 17.85
CA GLU A 145 12.77 10.19 17.78
C GLU A 145 11.88 9.40 18.74
N ILE A 146 11.54 8.20 18.29
CA ILE A 146 10.89 7.17 19.10
C ILE A 146 11.96 6.30 19.74
N PHE A 147 11.93 6.21 21.07
CA PHE A 147 12.83 5.34 21.81
C PHE A 147 12.10 4.11 22.32
N GLU A 148 12.86 3.02 22.45
CA GLU A 148 12.51 1.95 23.38
C GLU A 148 12.55 2.49 24.81
N GLU A 149 11.84 1.83 25.73
CA GLU A 149 11.74 2.28 27.13
C GLU A 149 13.11 2.39 27.81
N SER A 150 13.99 1.40 27.63
CA SER A 150 15.35 1.42 28.17
C SER A 150 16.19 2.58 27.61
N SER A 151 16.09 2.84 26.30
CA SER A 151 16.80 3.94 25.66
C SER A 151 16.28 5.31 26.11
N GLU A 152 14.97 5.45 26.34
CA GLU A 152 14.37 6.66 26.90
C GLU A 152 14.88 6.94 28.32
N GLU A 153 14.94 5.90 29.16
CA GLU A 153 15.49 5.99 30.51
C GLU A 153 16.97 6.38 30.50
N ALA A 154 17.78 5.75 29.63
CA ALA A 154 19.19 6.04 29.51
C ALA A 154 19.47 7.50 29.09
N VAL A 155 18.69 8.03 28.14
CA VAL A 155 18.82 9.43 27.68
C VAL A 155 18.42 10.40 28.79
N LEU A 156 17.34 10.12 29.52
CA LEU A 156 16.92 10.92 30.68
C LEU A 156 17.94 10.89 31.82
N GLU A 157 18.58 9.75 32.07
CA GLU A 157 19.62 9.62 33.08
C GLU A 157 20.86 10.45 32.70
N ALA A 158 21.25 10.42 31.43
CA ALA A 158 22.43 11.13 30.95
C ALA A 158 22.24 12.65 30.78
N TYR A 159 21.06 13.08 30.32
CA TYR A 159 20.81 14.47 29.89
C TYR A 159 19.52 15.09 30.46
N GLY A 160 19.00 14.57 31.58
CA GLY A 160 17.72 15.02 32.15
C GLY A 160 17.60 16.51 32.41
N GLU A 161 18.66 17.16 32.93
CA GLU A 161 18.68 18.62 33.16
C GLU A 161 18.61 19.41 31.84
N LEU A 162 19.30 18.93 30.80
CA LEU A 162 19.25 19.52 29.47
C LEU A 162 17.83 19.43 28.87
N LEU A 163 17.13 18.32 29.13
CA LEU A 163 15.86 17.97 28.51
C LEU A 163 14.62 18.51 29.22
N GLU A 164 14.76 19.07 30.43
CA GLU A 164 13.65 19.61 31.23
C GLU A 164 12.72 20.55 30.43
N PRO A 165 13.22 21.51 29.61
CA PRO A 165 12.37 22.41 28.84
C PRO A 165 11.59 21.73 27.69
N TYR A 166 11.99 20.52 27.29
CA TYR A 166 11.53 19.86 26.06
C TYR A 166 10.57 18.68 26.32
N HIS A 167 10.24 18.39 27.58
CA HIS A 167 9.33 17.29 27.92
C HIS A 167 7.93 17.46 27.32
N ALA A 168 7.41 18.69 27.27
CA ALA A 168 6.10 18.96 26.68
C ALA A 168 6.07 18.76 25.16
N GLU A 169 7.14 19.16 24.48
CA GLU A 169 7.32 18.97 23.04
C GLU A 169 7.42 17.48 22.69
N ARG A 170 8.20 16.69 23.46
CA ARG A 170 8.24 15.24 23.30
C ARG A 170 6.87 14.61 23.49
N VAL A 171 6.12 14.98 24.53
CA VAL A 171 4.77 14.46 24.75
C VAL A 171 3.85 14.84 23.58
N ASP A 172 3.97 16.05 23.03
CA ASP A 172 3.20 16.46 21.87
C ASP A 172 3.48 15.59 20.64
N MET A 173 4.77 15.40 20.32
CA MET A 173 5.24 14.52 19.24
C MET A 173 4.75 13.07 19.44
N LEU A 174 4.88 12.51 20.63
CA LEU A 174 4.47 11.13 20.94
C LEU A 174 2.95 10.95 20.76
N LEU A 175 2.14 11.93 21.19
CA LEU A 175 0.69 11.86 21.04
C LEU A 175 0.23 12.04 19.59
N PHE A 176 0.91 12.85 18.78
CA PHE A 176 0.68 12.86 17.32
C PHE A 176 0.95 11.49 16.70
N ARG A 177 1.88 10.71 17.26
CA ARG A 177 2.23 9.34 16.81
C ARG A 177 1.47 8.23 17.53
N TRP A 178 0.43 8.56 18.29
CA TRP A 178 -0.37 7.62 19.09
C TRP A 178 0.44 6.78 20.09
N ARG A 179 1.65 7.22 20.46
CA ARG A 179 2.52 6.58 21.46
C ARG A 179 2.09 6.96 22.87
N VAL A 180 0.86 6.60 23.21
CA VAL A 180 0.22 7.02 24.47
C VAL A 180 0.99 6.51 25.69
N SER A 181 1.45 5.25 25.66
CA SER A 181 2.20 4.67 26.79
C SER A 181 3.50 5.44 27.05
N ASP A 182 4.20 5.84 25.99
CA ASP A 182 5.44 6.60 26.10
C ASP A 182 5.19 8.02 26.62
N ALA A 183 4.17 8.69 26.07
CA ALA A 183 3.74 10.00 26.56
C ALA A 183 3.42 9.95 28.06
N GLN A 184 2.73 8.89 28.52
CA GLN A 184 2.38 8.69 29.93
C GLN A 184 3.59 8.54 30.85
N ARG A 185 4.71 7.95 30.40
CA ARG A 185 5.95 7.86 31.19
C ARG A 185 6.59 9.23 31.42
N ILE A 186 6.45 10.17 30.49
CA ILE A 186 7.00 11.53 30.59
C ILE A 186 6.08 12.49 31.38
N MET A 187 4.77 12.25 31.40
CA MET A 187 3.78 13.11 32.06
C MET A 187 4.11 13.55 33.51
N PRO A 188 4.69 12.70 34.39
CA PRO A 188 5.09 13.12 35.74
C PRO A 188 6.07 14.29 35.77
N ARG A 189 6.81 14.54 34.67
CA ARG A 189 7.81 15.61 34.52
C ARG A 189 7.25 16.92 33.96
N LEU A 190 5.99 16.95 33.56
CA LEU A 190 5.35 18.14 32.99
C LEU A 190 4.88 19.12 34.07
N SER A 191 4.47 20.34 33.68
CA SER A 191 3.66 21.21 34.56
C SER A 191 2.23 20.66 34.72
N ASP A 192 1.45 21.20 35.67
CA ASP A 192 0.04 20.82 35.84
C ASP A 192 -0.79 21.11 34.58
N ASP A 193 -0.59 22.27 33.97
CA ASP A 193 -1.26 22.71 32.76
C ASP A 193 -0.95 21.79 31.56
N GLN A 194 0.33 21.43 31.40
CA GLN A 194 0.77 20.51 30.35
C GLN A 194 0.26 19.09 30.61
N ARG A 195 0.21 18.63 31.86
CA ARG A 195 -0.43 17.35 32.22
C ARG A 195 -1.92 17.34 31.89
N ALA A 196 -2.64 18.43 32.15
CA ALA A 196 -4.05 18.55 31.83
C ALA A 196 -4.28 18.47 30.30
N LEU A 197 -3.47 19.21 29.53
CA LEU A 197 -3.46 19.15 28.07
C LEU A 197 -3.23 17.71 27.55
N ALA A 198 -2.17 17.06 28.03
CA ALA A 198 -1.84 15.69 27.63
C ALA A 198 -2.96 14.69 28.01
N ARG A 199 -3.55 14.82 29.20
CA ARG A 199 -4.67 13.98 29.65
C ARG A 199 -5.88 14.12 28.75
N ALA A 200 -6.29 15.34 28.40
CA ALA A 200 -7.42 15.57 27.52
C ALA A 200 -7.19 14.98 26.11
N ARG A 201 -5.97 15.13 25.56
CA ARG A 201 -5.59 14.53 24.28
C ARG A 201 -5.63 13.00 24.33
N ILE A 202 -5.06 12.39 25.36
CA ILE A 202 -5.16 10.94 25.58
C ILE A 202 -6.61 10.50 25.71
N GLY A 203 -7.45 11.29 26.38
CA GLY A 203 -8.88 11.08 26.48
C GLY A 203 -9.53 10.95 25.10
N TYR A 204 -9.28 11.90 24.20
CA TYR A 204 -9.79 11.84 22.82
C TYR A 204 -9.26 10.62 22.06
N LEU A 205 -7.94 10.38 22.10
CA LEU A 205 -7.29 9.30 21.38
C LEU A 205 -7.77 7.90 21.81
N ARG A 206 -8.12 7.73 23.09
CA ARG A 206 -8.60 6.47 23.67
C ARG A 206 -10.13 6.41 23.84
N ASP A 207 -10.86 7.41 23.34
CA ASP A 207 -12.33 7.53 23.49
C ASP A 207 -12.80 7.34 24.95
N GLN A 208 -12.12 8.00 25.88
CA GLN A 208 -12.39 7.85 27.31
C GLN A 208 -13.67 8.58 27.73
N GLY A 209 -14.36 8.08 28.76
CA GLY A 209 -15.43 8.83 29.41
C GLY A 209 -14.91 10.07 30.14
N GLY A 210 -15.77 11.07 30.33
CA GLY A 210 -15.42 12.27 31.11
C GLY A 210 -14.63 13.34 30.35
N LEU A 211 -14.59 13.29 29.01
CA LEU A 211 -13.89 14.27 28.15
C LEU A 211 -14.20 15.72 28.51
N ALA A 212 -15.47 16.04 28.79
CA ALA A 212 -15.87 17.41 29.14
C ALA A 212 -15.09 17.94 30.36
N ALA A 213 -15.00 17.16 31.43
CA ALA A 213 -14.26 17.54 32.62
C ALA A 213 -12.75 17.66 32.34
N MET A 214 -12.18 16.73 31.55
CA MET A 214 -10.76 16.81 31.16
C MET A 214 -10.46 18.06 30.34
N VAL A 215 -11.36 18.44 29.43
CA VAL A 215 -11.24 19.65 28.60
C VAL A 215 -11.38 20.92 29.44
N ASP A 216 -12.29 20.93 30.42
CA ASP A 216 -12.47 22.05 31.33
C ASP A 216 -11.20 22.35 32.15
N GLU A 217 -10.41 21.32 32.48
CA GLU A 217 -9.11 21.44 33.16
C GLU A 217 -8.00 22.02 32.27
N VAL A 218 -8.12 21.96 30.93
CA VAL A 218 -7.10 22.51 30.03
C VAL A 218 -7.21 24.04 30.00
N PRO A 219 -6.13 24.80 30.28
CA PRO A 219 -6.11 26.26 30.12
C PRO A 219 -6.52 26.71 28.72
N GLU A 220 -7.24 27.83 28.61
CA GLU A 220 -7.78 28.33 27.34
C GLU A 220 -6.70 28.51 26.26
N GLU A 221 -5.54 29.04 26.63
CA GLU A 221 -4.40 29.22 25.73
C GLU A 221 -3.89 27.89 25.14
N LEU A 222 -3.90 26.82 25.94
CA LEU A 222 -3.46 25.48 25.52
C LEU A 222 -4.51 24.75 24.66
N ARG A 223 -5.79 25.13 24.73
CA ARG A 223 -6.83 24.59 23.84
C ARG A 223 -6.65 25.03 22.40
N ALA A 224 -5.93 26.13 22.15
CA ALA A 224 -5.58 26.58 20.81
C ALA A 224 -4.38 25.80 20.21
N SER A 225 -3.69 24.97 21.00
CA SER A 225 -2.55 24.18 20.52
C SER A 225 -2.95 23.26 19.36
N PRO A 226 -2.08 23.08 18.35
CA PRO A 226 -2.36 22.20 17.21
C PRO A 226 -2.68 20.76 17.64
N GLY A 227 -1.90 20.21 18.58
CA GLY A 227 -2.09 18.86 19.09
C GLY A 227 -3.46 18.64 19.74
N PHE A 228 -3.99 19.62 20.49
CA PHE A 228 -5.33 19.53 21.07
C PHE A 228 -6.43 19.57 20.01
N ARG A 229 -6.32 20.52 19.06
CA ARG A 229 -7.28 20.66 17.95
C ARG A 229 -7.32 19.41 17.10
N TYR A 230 -6.16 18.84 16.78
CA TYR A 230 -6.07 17.58 16.04
C TYR A 230 -6.74 16.42 16.76
N SER A 231 -6.43 16.17 18.03
CA SER A 231 -7.02 15.03 18.78
C SER A 231 -8.55 15.13 18.85
N ARG A 232 -9.10 16.34 19.02
CA ARG A 232 -10.55 16.55 18.99
C ARG A 232 -11.14 16.38 17.58
N PHE A 233 -10.49 16.92 16.56
CA PHE A 233 -10.90 16.73 15.16
C PHE A 233 -10.94 15.25 14.77
N GLU A 234 -9.87 14.51 15.07
CA GLU A 234 -9.76 13.08 14.77
C GLU A 234 -10.89 12.31 15.46
N TRP A 235 -11.15 12.59 16.74
CA TRP A 235 -12.24 11.98 17.49
C TRP A 235 -13.61 12.29 16.87
N LEU A 236 -13.88 13.53 16.46
CA LEU A 236 -15.14 13.89 15.78
C LEU A 236 -15.30 13.14 14.45
N ALA A 237 -14.23 13.08 13.65
CA ALA A 237 -14.22 12.42 12.37
C ALA A 237 -14.48 10.90 12.52
N ASP A 238 -13.83 10.26 13.50
CA ASP A 238 -14.01 8.84 13.83
C ASP A 238 -15.43 8.52 14.31
N LYS A 239 -16.05 9.42 15.08
CA LYS A 239 -17.47 9.32 15.49
C LYS A 239 -18.46 9.60 14.36
N GLY A 240 -18.00 9.93 13.16
CA GLY A 240 -18.85 10.26 12.02
C GLY A 240 -19.54 11.62 12.15
N ARG A 241 -19.11 12.49 13.06
CA ARG A 241 -19.61 13.86 13.23
C ARG A 241 -18.96 14.79 12.18
N ARG A 242 -19.22 14.47 10.91
CA ARG A 242 -18.48 15.01 9.75
C ARG A 242 -18.56 16.52 9.64
N GLU A 243 -19.72 17.13 9.89
CA GLU A 243 -19.91 18.59 9.80
C GLU A 243 -18.99 19.33 10.77
N GLU A 244 -18.96 18.91 12.04
CA GLU A 244 -18.10 19.51 13.06
C GLU A 244 -16.61 19.23 12.78
N ALA A 245 -16.28 18.05 12.25
CA ALA A 245 -14.92 17.75 11.83
C ALA A 245 -14.47 18.64 10.66
N VAL A 246 -15.37 18.92 9.71
CA VAL A 246 -15.11 19.84 8.59
C VAL A 246 -14.89 21.26 9.10
N GLU A 247 -15.74 21.76 10.01
CA GLU A 247 -15.58 23.09 10.62
C GLU A 247 -14.22 23.22 11.31
N MET A 248 -13.83 22.20 12.10
CA MET A 248 -12.52 22.20 12.76
C MET A 248 -11.35 22.12 11.79
N LEU A 249 -11.45 21.30 10.74
CA LEU A 249 -10.44 21.17 9.71
C LEU A 249 -10.25 22.48 8.95
N GLU A 250 -11.34 23.14 8.54
CA GLU A 250 -11.31 24.42 7.85
C GLU A 250 -10.66 25.49 8.74
N ALA A 251 -11.09 25.60 10.00
CA ALA A 251 -10.54 26.56 10.95
C ALA A 251 -9.04 26.35 11.24
N ALA A 252 -8.55 25.11 11.19
CA ALA A 252 -7.13 24.80 11.38
C ALA A 252 -6.28 25.00 10.10
N SER A 253 -6.90 25.00 8.92
CA SER A 253 -6.21 25.03 7.61
C SER A 253 -5.81 26.44 7.17
N VAL A 254 -5.13 27.18 8.05
CA VAL A 254 -4.64 28.54 7.77
C VAL A 254 -3.12 28.64 7.65
N SER A 255 -2.37 27.72 8.26
CA SER A 255 -0.91 27.61 8.14
C SER A 255 -0.43 26.21 8.56
N LYS A 256 0.83 25.88 8.24
CA LYS A 256 1.51 24.65 8.70
C LYS A 256 1.53 24.60 10.23
N GLU A 257 1.85 25.72 10.88
CA GLU A 257 1.95 25.86 12.34
C GLU A 257 0.58 25.68 13.01
N ALA A 258 -0.51 26.12 12.37
CA ALA A 258 -1.85 25.94 12.91
C ALA A 258 -2.30 24.47 12.89
N LEU A 259 -1.84 23.70 11.90
CA LEU A 259 -2.08 22.26 11.81
C LEU A 259 -1.15 21.45 12.72
N GLY A 260 0.05 21.98 13.01
CA GLY A 260 1.11 21.30 13.73
C GLY A 260 1.77 20.25 12.84
N GLU A 261 1.08 19.13 12.66
CA GLU A 261 1.50 18.01 11.82
C GLU A 261 0.52 17.81 10.65
N PRO A 262 0.62 18.60 9.55
CA PRO A 262 -0.34 18.55 8.44
C PRO A 262 -0.61 17.15 7.89
N PHE A 263 0.41 16.29 7.87
CA PHE A 263 0.29 14.90 7.43
C PHE A 263 -0.82 14.16 8.19
N ARG A 264 -0.93 14.39 9.50
CA ARG A 264 -1.89 13.70 10.38
C ARG A 264 -3.35 14.01 10.04
N TRP A 265 -3.59 15.16 9.42
CA TRP A 265 -4.91 15.57 8.95
C TRP A 265 -5.28 14.97 7.58
N SER A 266 -4.29 14.52 6.79
CA SER A 266 -4.45 14.21 5.36
C SER A 266 -5.45 13.08 5.06
N GLY A 267 -5.48 12.03 5.87
CA GLY A 267 -6.39 10.88 5.68
C GLY A 267 -7.86 11.29 5.78
N TRP A 268 -8.21 11.95 6.88
CA TRP A 268 -9.55 12.50 7.07
C TRP A 268 -9.86 13.64 6.12
N ARG A 269 -8.90 14.53 5.83
CA ARG A 269 -9.05 15.62 4.85
C ARG A 269 -9.50 15.11 3.49
N ARG A 270 -8.85 14.09 2.93
CA ARG A 270 -9.26 13.45 1.66
C ARG A 270 -10.68 12.91 1.72
N SER A 271 -11.02 12.24 2.82
CA SER A 271 -12.32 11.60 3.01
C SER A 271 -13.44 12.62 3.15
N LEU A 272 -13.22 13.68 3.92
CA LEU A 272 -14.15 14.78 4.14
C LEU A 272 -14.31 15.62 2.88
N ALA A 273 -13.23 15.99 2.19
CA ALA A 273 -13.31 16.72 0.91
C ALA A 273 -14.16 15.96 -0.12
N ARG A 274 -13.94 14.65 -0.29
CA ARG A 274 -14.78 13.82 -1.18
C ARG A 274 -16.23 13.68 -0.71
N TRP A 275 -16.46 13.67 0.61
CA TRP A 275 -17.82 13.67 1.15
C TRP A 275 -18.53 14.99 0.84
N VAL A 276 -17.94 16.13 1.19
CA VAL A 276 -18.46 17.47 0.90
C VAL A 276 -18.72 17.66 -0.60
N MET A 277 -17.82 17.19 -1.47
CA MET A 277 -18.00 17.21 -2.93
C MET A 277 -19.29 16.50 -3.37
N ARG A 278 -19.63 15.36 -2.76
CA ARG A 278 -20.84 14.59 -3.09
C ARG A 278 -22.11 15.17 -2.48
N GLU A 279 -22.01 15.85 -1.35
CA GLU A 279 -23.13 16.57 -0.74
C GLU A 279 -23.50 17.86 -1.50
N GLY A 280 -22.69 18.26 -2.48
CA GLY A 280 -23.00 19.36 -3.40
C GLY A 280 -22.38 20.70 -3.04
N ASP A 281 -21.29 20.72 -2.25
CA ASP A 281 -20.50 21.94 -1.97
C ASP A 281 -19.07 21.79 -2.53
N PRO A 282 -18.88 21.89 -3.87
CA PRO A 282 -17.58 21.69 -4.48
C PRO A 282 -16.57 22.78 -4.12
N GLU A 283 -17.01 24.00 -3.78
CA GLU A 283 -16.13 25.08 -3.34
C GLU A 283 -15.48 24.78 -1.99
N LEU A 284 -16.26 24.32 -1.01
CA LEU A 284 -15.71 23.89 0.27
C LEU A 284 -14.83 22.65 0.09
N ALA A 285 -15.28 21.67 -0.71
CA ALA A 285 -14.49 20.47 -1.00
C ALA A 285 -13.11 20.81 -1.58
N TYR A 286 -13.05 21.75 -2.53
CA TYR A 286 -11.80 22.25 -3.11
C TYR A 286 -10.90 22.89 -2.06
N LYS A 287 -11.43 23.79 -1.23
CA LYS A 287 -10.66 24.43 -0.14
C LYS A 287 -10.09 23.41 0.83
N LEU A 288 -10.89 22.42 1.23
CA LEU A 288 -10.44 21.35 2.11
C LEU A 288 -9.33 20.52 1.48
N ALA A 289 -9.43 20.20 0.18
CA ALA A 289 -8.39 19.48 -0.53
C ALA A 289 -7.09 20.32 -0.64
N ALA A 290 -7.18 21.54 -1.14
CA ALA A 290 -6.03 22.40 -1.50
C ALA A 290 -5.27 22.98 -0.29
N ASN A 291 -5.94 23.33 0.80
CA ASN A 291 -5.29 23.99 1.95
C ASN A 291 -4.62 22.98 2.91
N HIS A 292 -3.82 22.07 2.38
CA HIS A 292 -3.26 20.93 3.12
C HIS A 292 -1.90 21.19 3.77
N PHE A 293 -1.11 22.17 3.29
CA PHE A 293 0.22 22.52 3.84
C PHE A 293 1.21 21.35 3.92
N LEU A 294 1.13 20.45 2.96
CA LEU A 294 2.12 19.39 2.74
C LEU A 294 3.06 19.86 1.64
N GLU A 295 4.30 19.38 1.67
CA GLU A 295 5.32 19.75 0.70
C GLU A 295 5.61 18.60 -0.27
N ASP A 296 5.51 17.35 0.18
CA ASP A 296 5.82 16.17 -0.61
C ASP A 296 5.05 14.90 -0.16
N GLY A 297 5.33 13.79 -0.84
CA GLY A 297 4.85 12.45 -0.50
C GLY A 297 3.46 12.11 -1.06
N SER A 298 3.04 10.86 -0.83
CA SER A 298 1.81 10.31 -1.42
C SER A 298 0.54 11.07 -1.00
N SER A 299 0.51 11.58 0.24
CA SER A 299 -0.64 12.35 0.74
C SER A 299 -0.71 13.76 0.16
N PHE A 300 0.43 14.39 -0.15
CA PHE A 300 0.50 15.63 -0.92
C PHE A 300 -0.05 15.39 -2.33
N ALA A 301 0.51 14.43 -3.05
CA ALA A 301 0.11 14.11 -4.43
C ALA A 301 -1.39 13.78 -4.54
N ASP A 302 -1.94 13.00 -3.60
CA ASP A 302 -3.37 12.67 -3.59
C ASP A 302 -4.27 13.89 -3.36
N LEU A 303 -3.86 14.82 -2.48
CA LEU A 303 -4.65 16.01 -2.14
C LEU A 303 -4.59 17.07 -3.24
N GLU A 304 -3.40 17.27 -3.82
CA GLU A 304 -3.21 18.07 -5.03
C GLU A 304 -4.04 17.51 -6.18
N TRP A 305 -3.96 16.20 -6.43
CA TRP A 305 -4.79 15.56 -7.45
C TRP A 305 -6.29 15.75 -7.16
N LEU A 306 -6.74 15.60 -5.92
CA LEU A 306 -8.15 15.77 -5.57
C LEU A 306 -8.62 17.22 -5.76
N ALA A 307 -7.78 18.20 -5.39
CA ALA A 307 -8.05 19.61 -5.63
C ALA A 307 -8.20 19.89 -7.13
N GLY A 308 -7.28 19.36 -7.95
CA GLY A 308 -7.35 19.44 -9.41
C GLY A 308 -8.59 18.77 -9.99
N TYR A 309 -8.93 17.57 -9.51
CA TYR A 309 -10.14 16.85 -9.94
C TYR A 309 -11.41 17.63 -9.65
N ILE A 310 -11.55 18.20 -8.44
CA ILE A 310 -12.72 19.03 -8.07
C ILE A 310 -12.76 20.30 -8.92
N ALA A 311 -11.62 20.97 -9.09
CA ALA A 311 -11.51 22.18 -9.90
C ALA A 311 -11.95 21.92 -11.36
N LEU A 312 -11.52 20.81 -11.95
CA LEU A 312 -11.85 20.45 -13.33
C LEU A 312 -13.32 19.98 -13.48
N THR A 313 -13.74 19.03 -12.64
CA THR A 313 -15.00 18.29 -12.87
C THR A 313 -16.22 18.90 -12.20
N LYS A 314 -16.03 19.76 -11.19
CA LYS A 314 -17.13 20.35 -10.41
C LYS A 314 -17.19 21.87 -10.46
N LEU A 315 -16.05 22.54 -10.65
CA LEU A 315 -15.98 24.01 -10.61
C LEU A 315 -15.77 24.66 -11.98
N ASP A 316 -15.53 23.88 -13.04
CA ASP A 316 -15.22 24.40 -14.38
C ASP A 316 -14.00 25.36 -14.38
N GLN A 317 -12.97 24.99 -13.60
CA GLN A 317 -11.73 25.76 -13.45
C GLN A 317 -10.52 24.99 -14.01
N PRO A 318 -10.47 24.76 -15.34
CA PRO A 318 -9.44 23.89 -15.93
C PRO A 318 -8.02 24.44 -15.79
N ARG A 319 -7.85 25.77 -15.73
CA ARG A 319 -6.53 26.39 -15.46
C ARG A 319 -6.02 26.10 -14.04
N VAL A 320 -6.91 26.12 -13.05
CA VAL A 320 -6.57 25.80 -11.66
C VAL A 320 -6.26 24.31 -11.55
N ALA A 321 -7.07 23.48 -12.20
CA ALA A 321 -6.85 22.05 -12.24
C ALA A 321 -5.50 21.67 -12.86
N LEU A 322 -5.14 22.30 -13.97
CA LEU A 322 -3.85 22.08 -14.64
C LEU A 322 -2.67 22.33 -13.69
N LEU A 323 -2.68 23.42 -12.93
CA LEU A 323 -1.61 23.74 -11.97
C LEU A 323 -1.45 22.65 -10.89
N HIS A 324 -2.57 22.12 -10.39
CA HIS A 324 -2.55 21.01 -9.43
C HIS A 324 -1.96 19.74 -10.07
N PHE A 325 -2.41 19.37 -11.27
CA PHE A 325 -1.91 18.15 -11.93
C PHE A 325 -0.43 18.25 -12.34
N GLU A 326 0.04 19.41 -12.81
CA GLU A 326 1.47 19.68 -13.04
C GLU A 326 2.29 19.69 -11.74
N THR A 327 1.66 20.02 -10.60
CA THR A 327 2.30 19.91 -9.29
C THR A 327 2.42 18.46 -8.84
N VAL A 328 1.41 17.63 -9.11
CA VAL A 328 1.49 16.18 -8.90
C VAL A 328 2.61 15.58 -9.76
N GLU A 329 2.62 15.86 -11.07
CA GLU A 329 3.59 15.32 -12.02
C GLU A 329 5.05 15.54 -11.58
N ARG A 330 5.39 16.75 -11.13
CA ARG A 330 6.74 17.10 -10.66
C ARG A 330 7.16 16.45 -9.34
N ASN A 331 6.25 15.80 -8.62
CA ASN A 331 6.48 15.25 -7.28
C ASN A 331 6.19 13.74 -7.19
N VAL A 332 6.02 13.06 -8.32
CA VAL A 332 5.79 11.61 -8.39
C VAL A 332 6.67 10.98 -9.45
N TRP A 333 6.95 9.68 -9.32
CA TRP A 333 7.91 8.98 -10.20
C TRP A 333 7.37 7.63 -10.67
N THR A 334 6.56 6.96 -9.85
CA THR A 334 6.05 5.63 -10.19
C THR A 334 5.16 5.65 -11.43
N PRO A 335 5.17 4.60 -12.28
CA PRO A 335 4.37 4.54 -13.52
C PRO A 335 2.88 4.82 -13.30
N ILE A 336 2.34 4.36 -12.17
CA ILE A 336 0.96 4.59 -11.74
C ILE A 336 0.66 6.08 -11.56
N SER A 337 1.55 6.78 -10.87
CA SER A 337 1.35 8.17 -10.49
C SER A 337 1.62 9.10 -11.68
N GLN A 338 2.65 8.78 -12.47
CA GLN A 338 2.95 9.47 -13.72
C GLN A 338 1.83 9.33 -14.75
N GLY A 339 1.34 8.10 -15.00
CA GLY A 339 0.20 7.87 -15.88
C GLY A 339 -1.05 8.65 -15.45
N ARG A 340 -1.32 8.72 -14.13
CA ARG A 340 -2.41 9.54 -13.58
C ARG A 340 -2.20 11.03 -13.80
N ALA A 341 -1.04 11.56 -13.45
CA ALA A 341 -0.77 12.98 -13.57
C ALA A 341 -0.93 13.46 -15.02
N TRP A 342 -0.28 12.78 -15.97
CA TRP A 342 -0.33 13.11 -17.39
C TRP A 342 -1.72 12.96 -18.02
N TYR A 343 -2.47 11.90 -17.66
CA TYR A 343 -3.86 11.76 -18.12
C TYR A 343 -4.72 12.97 -17.73
N TRP A 344 -4.60 13.42 -16.48
CA TRP A 344 -5.40 14.53 -15.98
C TRP A 344 -4.91 15.90 -16.45
N ILE A 345 -3.59 16.08 -16.69
CA ILE A 345 -3.04 17.22 -17.44
C ILE A 345 -3.69 17.28 -18.84
N GLY A 346 -3.72 16.15 -19.56
CA GLY A 346 -4.36 16.07 -20.88
C GLY A 346 -5.84 16.49 -20.83
N ARG A 347 -6.61 15.95 -19.89
CA ARG A 347 -8.02 16.33 -19.67
C ARG A 347 -8.20 17.82 -19.36
N ALA A 348 -7.30 18.42 -18.56
CA ALA A 348 -7.35 19.84 -18.25
C ALA A 348 -7.01 20.71 -19.49
N GLN A 349 -6.04 20.31 -20.31
CA GLN A 349 -5.69 20.99 -21.56
C GLN A 349 -6.82 20.91 -22.60
N GLU A 350 -7.52 19.78 -22.70
CA GLU A 350 -8.73 19.66 -23.54
C GLU A 350 -9.81 20.65 -23.12
N ALA A 351 -10.05 20.78 -21.81
CA ALA A 351 -11.01 21.74 -21.27
C ALA A 351 -10.58 23.20 -21.47
N LEU A 352 -9.27 23.47 -21.60
CA LEU A 352 -8.73 24.77 -22.02
C LEU A 352 -8.82 25.01 -23.54
N GLY A 353 -9.16 23.99 -24.33
CA GLY A 353 -9.19 24.06 -25.79
C GLY A 353 -7.83 23.95 -26.46
N ASP A 354 -6.79 23.51 -25.74
CA ASP A 354 -5.44 23.29 -26.27
C ASP A 354 -5.24 21.82 -26.66
N ALA A 355 -5.67 21.49 -27.88
CA ALA A 355 -5.63 20.12 -28.39
C ALA A 355 -4.19 19.59 -28.57
N ASP A 356 -3.24 20.45 -28.91
CA ASP A 356 -1.83 20.05 -29.10
C ASP A 356 -1.19 19.70 -27.75
N ALA A 357 -1.38 20.56 -26.73
CA ALA A 357 -0.90 20.27 -25.38
C ALA A 357 -1.59 19.05 -24.76
N ALA A 358 -2.88 18.87 -25.01
CA ALA A 358 -3.61 17.68 -24.57
C ALA A 358 -3.04 16.40 -25.19
N GLN A 359 -2.81 16.39 -26.50
CA GLN A 359 -2.23 15.24 -27.21
C GLN A 359 -0.83 14.90 -26.70
N MET A 360 0.00 15.92 -26.43
CA MET A 360 1.32 15.72 -25.82
C MET A 360 1.21 15.06 -24.44
N ALA A 361 0.36 15.59 -23.57
CA ALA A 361 0.17 15.04 -22.22
C ALA A 361 -0.34 13.60 -22.26
N PHE A 362 -1.32 13.28 -23.12
CA PHE A 362 -1.78 11.89 -23.28
C PHE A 362 -0.69 10.97 -23.84
N THR A 363 0.17 11.47 -24.73
CA THR A 363 1.30 10.69 -25.26
C THR A 363 2.31 10.35 -24.15
N GLU A 364 2.63 11.30 -23.27
CA GLU A 364 3.51 11.07 -22.13
C GLU A 364 2.90 10.09 -21.13
N GLY A 365 1.63 10.31 -20.73
CA GLY A 365 0.93 9.38 -19.84
C GLY A 365 0.77 7.97 -20.44
N GLY A 366 0.60 7.90 -21.76
CA GLY A 366 0.44 6.67 -22.53
C GLY A 366 1.69 5.80 -22.61
N LYS A 367 2.85 6.26 -22.13
CA LYS A 367 4.05 5.43 -21.94
C LYS A 367 3.92 4.45 -20.77
N HIS A 368 2.96 4.66 -19.87
CA HIS A 368 2.77 3.85 -18.65
C HIS A 368 1.61 2.85 -18.78
N GLN A 369 1.62 2.02 -19.82
CA GLN A 369 0.49 1.13 -20.18
C GLN A 369 0.23 -0.04 -19.21
N THR A 370 0.99 -0.17 -18.12
CA THR A 370 0.69 -1.08 -17.00
C THR A 370 -0.17 -0.42 -15.90
N SER A 371 -0.50 0.86 -16.06
CA SER A 371 -1.32 1.63 -15.11
C SER A 371 -2.68 2.00 -15.68
N PHE A 372 -3.70 2.08 -14.83
CA PHE A 372 -5.08 2.42 -15.19
C PHE A 372 -5.16 3.71 -16.03
N TYR A 373 -4.53 4.78 -15.54
CA TYR A 373 -4.56 6.07 -16.23
C TYR A 373 -3.60 6.14 -17.42
N GLY A 374 -2.50 5.38 -17.41
CA GLY A 374 -1.63 5.26 -18.57
C GLY A 374 -2.29 4.52 -19.74
N LEU A 375 -3.09 3.48 -19.46
CA LEU A 375 -3.93 2.81 -20.47
C LEU A 375 -4.96 3.77 -21.07
N LEU A 376 -5.63 4.57 -20.23
CA LEU A 376 -6.56 5.60 -20.70
C LEU A 376 -5.84 6.68 -21.53
N ALA A 377 -4.66 7.12 -21.10
CA ALA A 377 -3.85 8.10 -21.82
C ALA A 377 -3.38 7.56 -23.18
N ALA A 378 -2.92 6.31 -23.24
CA ALA A 378 -2.54 5.65 -24.48
C ALA A 378 -3.70 5.58 -25.48
N GLU A 379 -4.90 5.22 -25.00
CA GLU A 379 -6.12 5.21 -25.82
C GLU A 379 -6.44 6.62 -26.36
N ARG A 380 -6.40 7.65 -25.49
CA ARG A 380 -6.64 9.05 -25.89
C ARG A 380 -5.60 9.58 -26.87
N ALA A 381 -4.35 9.17 -26.73
CA ALA A 381 -3.27 9.54 -27.62
C ALA A 381 -3.28 8.77 -28.95
N GLY A 382 -4.08 7.70 -29.07
CA GLY A 382 -4.07 6.81 -30.24
C GLY A 382 -2.79 5.98 -30.34
N LEU A 383 -2.12 5.71 -29.22
CA LEU A 383 -0.95 4.84 -29.18
C LEU A 383 -1.33 3.39 -29.43
N GLN A 384 -0.44 2.66 -30.07
CA GLN A 384 -0.55 1.20 -30.12
C GLN A 384 -0.30 0.62 -28.73
N ARG A 385 -0.89 -0.54 -28.46
CA ARG A 385 -0.57 -1.28 -27.25
C ARG A 385 0.91 -1.63 -27.24
N ASP A 386 1.52 -1.43 -26.09
CA ASP A 386 2.92 -1.73 -25.87
C ASP A 386 3.17 -3.25 -26.05
N PRO A 387 4.04 -3.66 -27.00
CA PRO A 387 4.38 -5.08 -27.20
C PRO A 387 4.99 -5.73 -25.95
N ASP A 388 5.67 -4.95 -25.09
CA ASP A 388 6.37 -5.49 -23.92
C ASP A 388 5.39 -6.03 -22.87
N LEU A 389 4.10 -5.66 -22.93
CA LEU A 389 3.05 -6.22 -22.07
C LEU A 389 2.91 -7.74 -22.19
N ALA A 390 3.35 -8.32 -23.31
CA ALA A 390 3.38 -9.76 -23.48
C ALA A 390 4.40 -10.46 -22.57
N GLY A 391 5.38 -9.72 -22.02
CA GLY A 391 6.47 -10.28 -21.21
C GLY A 391 7.20 -11.36 -21.99
N THR A 392 7.89 -10.97 -23.06
CA THR A 392 8.68 -11.88 -23.91
C THR A 392 10.11 -11.36 -24.05
N GLU A 393 10.58 -10.62 -23.05
CA GLU A 393 11.94 -10.13 -22.97
C GLU A 393 12.82 -11.27 -22.45
N ASP A 394 13.96 -11.51 -23.11
CA ASP A 394 14.90 -12.55 -22.70
C ASP A 394 15.93 -11.96 -21.72
N PHE A 395 16.19 -12.68 -20.63
CA PHE A 395 17.22 -12.35 -19.63
C PHE A 395 18.33 -13.39 -19.62
N PRO A 396 19.56 -13.04 -19.19
CA PRO A 396 20.62 -14.02 -19.05
C PRO A 396 20.33 -14.97 -17.89
N ASP A 397 20.90 -16.17 -17.96
CA ASP A 397 20.83 -17.15 -16.87
C ASP A 397 21.51 -16.58 -15.62
N LEU A 398 20.88 -16.78 -14.46
CA LEU A 398 21.53 -16.53 -13.19
C LEU A 398 22.62 -17.59 -12.97
N ASP A 399 23.86 -17.17 -12.75
CA ASP A 399 25.02 -18.06 -12.55
C ASP A 399 25.78 -17.78 -11.24
N GLU A 400 26.77 -18.62 -10.93
CA GLU A 400 27.61 -18.48 -9.74
C GLU A 400 28.37 -17.14 -9.70
N ALA A 401 28.70 -16.56 -10.86
CA ALA A 401 29.45 -15.31 -10.92
C ALA A 401 28.55 -14.12 -10.55
N LEU A 402 27.30 -14.10 -11.04
CA LEU A 402 26.33 -13.07 -10.69
C LEU A 402 25.92 -13.16 -9.21
N ILE A 403 25.80 -14.37 -8.65
CA ILE A 403 25.56 -14.56 -7.20
C ILE A 403 26.77 -14.08 -6.37
N ALA A 404 27.99 -14.31 -6.84
CA ALA A 404 29.18 -13.81 -6.15
C ALA A 404 29.31 -12.27 -6.23
N GLU A 405 28.84 -11.66 -7.32
CA GLU A 405 28.76 -10.20 -7.47
C GLU A 405 27.65 -9.59 -6.58
N HIS A 406 26.53 -10.30 -6.44
CA HIS A 406 25.39 -9.89 -5.61
C HIS A 406 25.00 -10.95 -4.57
N PRO A 407 25.77 -11.08 -3.46
CA PRO A 407 25.50 -12.08 -2.42
C PRO A 407 24.07 -12.08 -1.85
N MET A 408 23.39 -10.92 -1.87
CA MET A 408 22.00 -10.79 -1.43
C MET A 408 21.04 -11.67 -2.26
N VAL A 409 21.34 -11.90 -3.55
CA VAL A 409 20.55 -12.77 -4.43
C VAL A 409 20.64 -14.21 -3.94
N GLY A 410 21.87 -14.69 -3.69
CA GLY A 410 22.09 -16.02 -3.12
C GLY A 410 21.41 -16.19 -1.76
N ALA A 411 21.48 -15.17 -0.89
CA ALA A 411 20.83 -15.20 0.41
C ALA A 411 19.29 -15.31 0.29
N GLY A 412 18.67 -14.55 -0.61
CA GLY A 412 17.23 -14.63 -0.87
C GLY A 412 16.80 -16.00 -1.39
N LEU A 413 17.54 -16.57 -2.33
CA LEU A 413 17.27 -17.89 -2.89
C LEU A 413 17.45 -19.01 -1.87
N HIS A 414 18.48 -18.94 -1.03
CA HIS A 414 18.69 -19.90 0.07
C HIS A 414 17.52 -19.91 1.07
N LEU A 415 17.01 -18.73 1.45
CA LEU A 415 15.86 -18.62 2.34
C LEU A 415 14.60 -19.23 1.74
N LEU A 416 14.38 -19.03 0.43
CA LEU A 416 13.23 -19.58 -0.27
C LEU A 416 13.29 -21.11 -0.37
N GLN A 417 14.44 -21.67 -0.72
CA GLN A 417 14.64 -23.13 -0.76
C GLN A 417 14.50 -23.80 0.62
N ALA A 418 14.85 -23.08 1.69
CA ALA A 418 14.69 -23.56 3.06
C ALA A 418 13.26 -23.37 3.61
N ASP A 419 12.30 -22.92 2.79
CA ASP A 419 10.91 -22.66 3.19
C ASP A 419 10.78 -21.60 4.30
N ASP A 420 11.64 -20.57 4.29
CA ASP A 420 11.52 -19.34 5.11
C ASP A 420 11.13 -18.14 4.24
N PRO A 421 9.87 -18.07 3.78
CA PRO A 421 9.39 -16.96 2.97
C PRO A 421 9.34 -15.64 3.76
N GLY A 422 9.36 -15.69 5.09
CA GLY A 422 9.29 -14.50 5.94
C GLY A 422 10.53 -13.63 5.82
N LEU A 423 11.72 -14.24 5.90
CA LEU A 423 12.98 -13.54 5.69
C LEU A 423 13.26 -13.29 4.20
N ALA A 424 12.89 -14.21 3.31
CA ALA A 424 13.09 -14.05 1.87
C ALA A 424 12.45 -12.77 1.31
N VAL A 425 11.28 -12.37 1.84
CA VAL A 425 10.60 -11.12 1.45
C VAL A 425 11.51 -9.89 1.60
N LEU A 426 12.36 -9.84 2.62
CA LEU A 426 13.27 -8.71 2.83
C LEU A 426 14.29 -8.61 1.68
N PHE A 427 14.85 -9.75 1.26
CA PHE A 427 15.85 -9.81 0.20
C PHE A 427 15.25 -9.52 -1.17
N PHE A 428 14.15 -10.16 -1.56
CA PHE A 428 13.56 -9.91 -2.88
C PHE A 428 12.99 -8.49 -3.03
N ALA A 429 12.52 -7.88 -1.94
CA ALA A 429 12.16 -6.47 -1.95
C ALA A 429 13.37 -5.55 -2.14
N GLU A 430 14.51 -5.85 -1.51
CA GLU A 430 15.75 -5.07 -1.66
C GLU A 430 16.35 -5.24 -3.06
N ILE A 431 16.41 -6.48 -3.56
CA ILE A 431 16.89 -6.82 -4.90
C ILE A 431 16.15 -6.00 -5.95
N GLY A 432 14.81 -6.01 -5.92
CA GLY A 432 14.02 -5.22 -6.86
C GLY A 432 14.21 -3.70 -6.71
N GLN A 433 14.56 -3.20 -5.52
CA GLN A 433 14.74 -1.78 -5.26
C GLN A 433 16.15 -1.25 -5.55
N THR A 434 17.14 -2.12 -5.74
CA THR A 434 18.55 -1.71 -5.80
C THR A 434 19.32 -2.24 -7.00
N LEU A 435 18.96 -3.41 -7.53
CA LEU A 435 19.68 -4.01 -8.65
C LEU A 435 19.14 -3.51 -10.00
N ASP A 436 19.92 -3.76 -11.05
CA ASP A 436 19.59 -3.35 -12.42
C ASP A 436 18.56 -4.28 -13.09
N ARG A 437 18.03 -3.86 -14.24
CA ARG A 437 17.00 -4.58 -15.00
C ARG A 437 17.42 -6.00 -15.39
N GLU A 438 18.66 -6.20 -15.81
CA GLU A 438 19.18 -7.49 -16.29
C GLU A 438 19.24 -8.47 -15.12
N THR A 439 19.84 -8.06 -14.00
CA THR A 439 19.94 -8.87 -12.79
C THR A 439 18.55 -9.20 -12.20
N ILE A 440 17.66 -8.21 -12.12
CA ILE A 440 16.26 -8.44 -11.68
C ILE A 440 15.57 -9.44 -12.59
N GLY A 441 15.80 -9.35 -13.90
CA GLY A 441 15.24 -10.28 -14.88
C GLY A 441 15.72 -11.71 -14.67
N SER A 442 17.02 -11.92 -14.52
CA SER A 442 17.61 -13.24 -14.23
C SER A 442 17.07 -13.87 -12.95
N VAL A 443 16.91 -13.07 -11.88
CA VAL A 443 16.28 -13.54 -10.63
C VAL A 443 14.81 -13.87 -10.85
N GLY A 444 14.11 -13.04 -11.62
CA GLY A 444 12.71 -13.26 -11.97
C GLY A 444 12.47 -14.57 -12.71
N GLU A 445 13.34 -14.92 -13.67
CA GLU A 445 13.26 -16.19 -14.40
C GLU A 445 13.37 -17.40 -13.46
N VAL A 446 14.32 -17.38 -12.52
CA VAL A 446 14.45 -18.45 -11.50
C VAL A 446 13.19 -18.57 -10.66
N LEU A 447 12.58 -17.44 -10.25
CA LEU A 447 11.31 -17.45 -9.52
C LEU A 447 10.13 -17.93 -10.37
N ALA A 448 10.16 -17.73 -11.69
CA ALA A 448 9.17 -18.26 -12.61
C ALA A 448 9.30 -19.79 -12.75
N GLU A 449 10.53 -20.29 -12.90
CA GLU A 449 10.84 -21.71 -12.95
C GLU A 449 10.44 -22.46 -11.67
N TRP A 450 10.55 -21.81 -10.51
CA TRP A 450 10.18 -22.39 -9.21
C TRP A 450 8.68 -22.27 -8.89
N ASP A 451 7.87 -21.75 -9.81
CA ASP A 451 6.44 -21.46 -9.60
C ASP A 451 6.17 -20.46 -8.44
N GLU A 452 7.12 -19.57 -8.17
CA GLU A 452 7.10 -18.62 -7.03
C GLU A 452 6.46 -17.28 -7.39
N ALA A 453 5.21 -17.33 -7.85
CA ALA A 453 4.47 -16.16 -8.35
C ALA A 453 4.36 -15.00 -7.33
N TYR A 454 4.32 -15.30 -6.03
CA TYR A 454 4.32 -14.25 -4.99
C TYR A 454 5.62 -13.45 -5.01
N PHE A 455 6.77 -14.13 -5.08
CA PHE A 455 8.06 -13.47 -5.10
C PHE A 455 8.32 -12.76 -6.43
N GLN A 456 7.79 -13.26 -7.55
CA GLN A 456 7.78 -12.51 -8.81
C GLN A 456 7.04 -11.17 -8.67
N VAL A 457 5.81 -11.19 -8.13
CA VAL A 457 5.04 -9.94 -7.91
C VAL A 457 5.78 -8.98 -6.99
N LEU A 458 6.36 -9.49 -5.90
CA LEU A 458 7.15 -8.69 -4.96
C LEU A 458 8.34 -8.02 -5.65
N LEU A 459 9.12 -8.80 -6.39
CA LEU A 459 10.30 -8.35 -7.13
C LEU A 459 9.93 -7.30 -8.19
N GLY A 460 8.92 -7.59 -9.02
CA GLY A 460 8.45 -6.68 -10.07
C GLY A 460 7.85 -5.37 -9.52
N LYS A 461 7.17 -5.43 -8.37
CA LYS A 461 6.67 -4.22 -7.67
C LYS A 461 7.82 -3.37 -7.14
N ALA A 462 8.82 -3.99 -6.52
CA ALA A 462 10.00 -3.32 -6.02
C ALA A 462 10.79 -2.65 -7.16
N ALA A 463 10.95 -3.34 -8.30
CA ALA A 463 11.57 -2.80 -9.51
C ALA A 463 10.84 -1.57 -10.07
N ALA A 464 9.51 -1.57 -10.03
CA ALA A 464 8.70 -0.47 -10.54
C ALA A 464 8.90 0.85 -9.75
N GLU A 465 9.39 0.79 -8.50
CA GLU A 465 9.77 1.99 -7.72
C GLU A 465 11.03 2.67 -8.30
N GLN A 466 11.87 1.92 -9.01
CA GLN A 466 13.02 2.41 -9.76
C GLN A 466 12.68 2.74 -11.23
N GLU A 467 11.40 2.80 -11.58
CA GLU A 467 10.92 2.96 -12.97
C GLU A 467 11.26 1.76 -13.89
N ILE A 468 11.71 0.64 -13.33
CA ILE A 468 11.96 -0.60 -14.06
C ILE A 468 10.67 -1.43 -14.08
N VAL A 469 9.98 -1.43 -15.22
CA VAL A 469 8.78 -2.24 -15.42
C VAL A 469 9.12 -3.49 -16.22
N LEU A 470 8.91 -4.66 -15.61
CA LEU A 470 9.08 -5.98 -16.21
C LEU A 470 7.73 -6.69 -16.16
N PRO A 471 6.89 -6.63 -17.21
CA PRO A 471 5.54 -7.20 -17.19
C PRO A 471 5.50 -8.68 -16.82
N GLU A 472 6.54 -9.42 -17.19
CA GLU A 472 6.79 -10.82 -16.84
C GLU A 472 6.54 -11.09 -15.35
N PHE A 473 7.35 -10.45 -14.51
CA PHE A 473 7.38 -10.66 -13.06
C PHE A 473 6.39 -9.75 -12.34
N TYR A 474 6.06 -8.60 -12.91
CA TYR A 474 5.09 -7.69 -12.31
C TYR A 474 3.65 -8.24 -12.45
N PHE A 475 3.38 -9.06 -13.47
CA PHE A 475 2.13 -9.75 -13.75
C PHE A 475 2.39 -11.23 -14.12
N PRO A 476 2.83 -12.06 -13.16
CA PRO A 476 3.22 -13.43 -13.43
C PRO A 476 2.00 -14.28 -13.77
N LEU A 477 2.20 -15.24 -14.66
CA LEU A 477 1.22 -16.29 -14.91
C LEU A 477 1.24 -17.27 -13.75
N HIS A 478 0.09 -17.88 -13.48
CA HIS A 478 -0.09 -18.89 -12.45
C HIS A 478 -0.95 -20.02 -13.02
N GLY A 479 -0.74 -21.25 -12.54
CA GLY A 479 -1.50 -22.44 -12.99
C GLY A 479 -3.03 -22.35 -12.85
N LEU A 480 -3.57 -21.28 -12.26
CA LEU A 480 -5.01 -21.02 -12.24
C LEU A 480 -5.55 -20.66 -13.64
N ALA A 481 -4.70 -20.11 -14.52
CA ALA A 481 -5.07 -19.74 -15.88
C ALA A 481 -5.29 -20.97 -16.79
N GLU A 482 -4.72 -22.12 -16.42
CA GLU A 482 -4.81 -23.38 -17.15
C GLU A 482 -6.05 -24.20 -16.75
N MET A 483 -6.75 -23.80 -15.68
CA MET A 483 -7.94 -24.48 -15.21
C MET A 483 -9.16 -24.15 -16.09
N ASP A 484 -10.02 -25.15 -16.28
CA ASP A 484 -11.33 -24.96 -16.93
C ASP A 484 -12.32 -24.31 -15.95
N LEU A 485 -12.26 -22.98 -15.84
CA LEU A 485 -13.05 -22.16 -14.91
C LEU A 485 -14.14 -21.37 -15.66
N PRO A 486 -15.27 -21.05 -14.99
CA PRO A 486 -16.39 -20.32 -15.61
C PRO A 486 -16.12 -18.83 -15.83
N THR A 487 -14.91 -18.34 -15.60
CA THR A 487 -14.52 -16.93 -15.67
C THR A 487 -13.35 -16.76 -16.62
N ASP A 488 -13.29 -15.61 -17.30
CA ASP A 488 -12.14 -15.22 -18.12
C ASP A 488 -10.81 -15.34 -17.33
N PRO A 489 -9.80 -16.06 -17.85
CA PRO A 489 -8.53 -16.28 -17.14
C PRO A 489 -7.80 -14.99 -16.77
N ALA A 490 -7.84 -13.95 -17.61
CA ALA A 490 -7.18 -12.69 -17.31
C ALA A 490 -7.86 -11.96 -16.15
N LEU A 491 -9.20 -12.02 -16.05
CA LEU A 491 -9.93 -11.51 -14.89
C LEU A 491 -9.59 -12.31 -13.62
N ALA A 492 -9.55 -13.64 -13.69
CA ALA A 492 -9.23 -14.49 -12.55
C ALA A 492 -7.80 -14.23 -12.02
N LEU A 493 -6.81 -14.13 -12.91
CA LEU A 493 -5.43 -13.76 -12.58
C LEU A 493 -5.36 -12.37 -11.95
N SER A 494 -6.08 -11.40 -12.52
CA SER A 494 -6.14 -10.02 -11.99
C SER A 494 -6.69 -9.96 -10.57
N ILE A 495 -7.71 -10.77 -10.27
CA ILE A 495 -8.29 -10.88 -8.92
C ILE A 495 -7.30 -11.58 -7.98
N ALA A 496 -6.75 -12.73 -8.34
CA ALA A 496 -5.80 -13.47 -7.49
C ALA A 496 -4.55 -12.64 -7.16
N ARG A 497 -3.99 -11.95 -8.15
CA ARG A 497 -2.89 -10.99 -7.97
C ARG A 497 -3.28 -9.90 -6.98
N ARG A 498 -4.48 -9.33 -7.09
CA ARG A 498 -4.90 -8.22 -6.23
C ARG A 498 -5.25 -8.66 -4.80
N GLU A 499 -5.79 -9.85 -4.64
CA GLU A 499 -6.28 -10.37 -3.36
C GLU A 499 -5.17 -10.92 -2.48
N SER A 500 -4.26 -11.74 -3.04
CA SER A 500 -3.21 -12.37 -2.25
C SER A 500 -1.82 -12.27 -2.85
N GLU A 501 -1.66 -11.62 -4.01
CA GLU A 501 -0.41 -11.65 -4.78
C GLU A 501 0.03 -13.11 -5.01
N PHE A 502 -0.94 -13.98 -5.30
CA PHE A 502 -0.76 -15.42 -5.48
C PHE A 502 -0.40 -16.24 -4.24
N ARG A 503 -0.33 -15.63 -3.04
CA ARG A 503 -0.12 -16.39 -1.81
C ARG A 503 -1.29 -17.32 -1.51
N VAL A 504 -0.99 -18.62 -1.40
CA VAL A 504 -1.96 -19.68 -1.12
C VAL A 504 -2.40 -19.68 0.35
N ASP A 505 -1.49 -19.35 1.25
CA ASP A 505 -1.68 -19.40 2.70
C ASP A 505 -2.30 -18.11 3.29
N ALA A 506 -2.58 -17.11 2.44
CA ALA A 506 -2.94 -15.76 2.86
C ALA A 506 -4.21 -15.72 3.73
N GLY A 507 -4.15 -14.96 4.83
CA GLY A 507 -5.29 -14.67 5.70
C GLY A 507 -5.37 -13.19 6.04
N SER A 508 -6.49 -12.54 5.74
CA SER A 508 -6.68 -11.14 6.10
C SER A 508 -7.12 -10.97 7.55
N HIS A 509 -6.92 -9.77 8.09
CA HIS A 509 -7.37 -9.40 9.44
C HIS A 509 -8.89 -9.55 9.64
N VAL A 510 -9.68 -9.38 8.57
CA VAL A 510 -11.15 -9.52 8.60
C VAL A 510 -11.62 -10.95 8.32
N GLY A 511 -10.69 -11.88 8.08
CA GLY A 511 -10.94 -13.31 7.99
C GLY A 511 -11.14 -13.87 6.58
N ALA A 512 -10.76 -13.14 5.54
CA ALA A 512 -10.70 -13.63 4.16
C ALA A 512 -9.51 -14.57 3.98
N LEU A 513 -9.63 -15.60 3.12
CA LEU A 513 -8.69 -16.72 3.07
C LEU A 513 -8.26 -17.13 1.64
N GLY A 514 -6.97 -17.40 1.51
CA GLY A 514 -6.33 -18.02 0.35
C GLY A 514 -6.15 -17.14 -0.87
N LEU A 515 -5.89 -17.82 -1.99
CA LEU A 515 -5.53 -17.25 -3.29
C LEU A 515 -6.45 -16.11 -3.77
N MET A 516 -7.76 -16.27 -3.61
CA MET A 516 -8.75 -15.27 -4.01
C MET A 516 -9.45 -14.62 -2.79
N GLN A 517 -8.86 -14.72 -1.60
CA GLN A 517 -9.37 -14.09 -0.36
C GLN A 517 -10.88 -14.28 -0.14
N LEU A 518 -11.34 -15.53 -0.16
CA LEU A 518 -12.75 -15.82 0.08
C LEU A 518 -13.09 -15.72 1.57
N MET A 519 -14.17 -15.01 1.87
CA MET A 519 -14.78 -15.06 3.19
C MET A 519 -15.35 -16.46 3.45
N PRO A 520 -15.17 -17.06 4.66
CA PRO A 520 -15.68 -18.40 4.96
C PRO A 520 -17.18 -18.60 4.72
N ALA A 521 -17.99 -17.54 4.91
CA ALA A 521 -19.42 -17.58 4.63
C ALA A 521 -19.69 -17.67 3.12
N THR A 522 -19.06 -16.81 2.32
CA THR A 522 -19.13 -16.83 0.85
C THR A 522 -18.64 -18.16 0.29
N ALA A 523 -17.48 -18.65 0.75
CA ALA A 523 -16.94 -19.93 0.31
C ALA A 523 -17.89 -21.11 0.57
N ARG A 524 -18.59 -21.12 1.73
CA ARG A 524 -19.57 -22.15 2.04
C ARG A 524 -20.79 -22.07 1.12
N GLU A 525 -21.26 -20.87 0.84
CA GLU A 525 -22.38 -20.64 -0.07
C GLU A 525 -22.04 -21.12 -1.49
N VAL A 526 -20.89 -20.69 -2.01
CA VAL A 526 -20.42 -21.04 -3.35
C VAL A 526 -20.11 -22.53 -3.48
N ALA A 527 -19.52 -23.16 -2.47
CA ALA A 527 -19.31 -24.62 -2.46
C ALA A 527 -20.65 -25.37 -2.58
N GLY A 528 -21.73 -24.83 -2.01
CA GLY A 528 -23.08 -25.34 -2.19
C GLY A 528 -23.58 -25.24 -3.63
N TRP A 529 -23.28 -24.15 -4.36
CA TRP A 529 -23.63 -23.97 -5.77
C TRP A 529 -22.93 -25.01 -6.65
N GLU A 530 -21.66 -25.27 -6.37
CA GLU A 530 -20.80 -26.21 -7.11
C GLU A 530 -20.99 -27.68 -6.69
N ASN A 531 -21.87 -27.98 -5.73
CA ASN A 531 -22.02 -29.30 -5.12
C ASN A 531 -20.69 -29.88 -4.55
N LEU A 532 -19.82 -29.00 -4.07
CA LEU A 532 -18.56 -29.36 -3.43
C LEU A 532 -18.72 -29.38 -1.90
N PRO A 533 -18.07 -30.31 -1.19
CA PRO A 533 -18.01 -30.24 0.26
C PRO A 533 -17.26 -28.97 0.70
N TYR A 534 -17.83 -28.22 1.63
CA TYR A 534 -17.16 -27.08 2.25
C TYR A 534 -16.06 -27.56 3.20
N ASP A 535 -14.81 -27.14 2.96
CA ASP A 535 -13.68 -27.35 3.86
C ASP A 535 -12.89 -26.05 4.03
N ARG A 536 -12.89 -25.52 5.25
CA ARG A 536 -12.19 -24.26 5.57
C ARG A 536 -10.67 -24.37 5.44
N GLN A 537 -10.07 -25.53 5.74
CA GLN A 537 -8.62 -25.68 5.70
C GLN A 537 -8.11 -25.72 4.26
N ARG A 538 -8.89 -26.28 3.34
CA ARG A 538 -8.56 -26.28 1.91
C ARG A 538 -8.47 -24.88 1.33
N LEU A 539 -9.19 -23.89 1.87
CA LEU A 539 -9.11 -22.51 1.40
C LEU A 539 -7.68 -21.94 1.44
N THR A 540 -6.80 -22.39 2.35
CA THR A 540 -5.42 -21.89 2.50
C THR A 540 -4.35 -22.95 2.25
N ARG A 541 -4.72 -24.13 1.75
CA ARG A 541 -3.79 -25.26 1.50
C ARG A 541 -3.95 -25.87 0.10
N ASP A 542 -5.07 -25.57 -0.54
CA ASP A 542 -5.44 -26.09 -1.86
C ASP A 542 -5.91 -24.88 -2.67
N TRP A 543 -4.95 -24.27 -3.36
CA TRP A 543 -5.21 -23.08 -4.17
C TRP A 543 -6.22 -23.37 -5.29
N SER A 544 -6.27 -24.61 -5.82
CA SER A 544 -7.19 -25.01 -6.89
C SER A 544 -8.65 -25.02 -6.40
N TYR A 545 -8.88 -25.48 -5.16
CA TYR A 545 -10.19 -25.40 -4.51
C TYR A 545 -10.60 -23.94 -4.28
N ASN A 546 -9.68 -23.10 -3.79
CA ASN A 546 -9.94 -21.69 -3.60
C ASN A 546 -10.29 -20.98 -4.92
N ALA A 547 -9.50 -21.23 -5.98
CA ALA A 547 -9.70 -20.69 -7.32
C ALA A 547 -11.05 -21.12 -7.92
N THR A 548 -11.42 -22.40 -7.77
CA THR A 548 -12.72 -22.91 -8.24
C THR A 548 -13.88 -22.13 -7.61
N LEU A 549 -13.88 -21.98 -6.28
CA LEU A 549 -14.94 -21.23 -5.60
C LEU A 549 -14.88 -19.73 -5.93
N GLY A 550 -13.69 -19.16 -6.07
CA GLY A 550 -13.52 -17.74 -6.40
C GLY A 550 -14.06 -17.41 -7.78
N SER A 551 -13.75 -18.24 -8.79
CA SER A 551 -14.26 -18.08 -10.15
C SER A 551 -15.77 -18.32 -10.25
N SER A 552 -16.33 -19.28 -9.51
CA SER A 552 -17.79 -19.42 -9.45
C SER A 552 -18.47 -18.17 -8.86
N TYR A 553 -17.86 -17.52 -7.88
CA TYR A 553 -18.37 -16.24 -7.36
C TYR A 553 -18.20 -15.09 -8.36
N LEU A 554 -17.11 -15.05 -9.14
CA LEU A 554 -16.95 -14.08 -10.24
C LEU A 554 -18.00 -14.28 -11.33
N ALA A 555 -18.29 -15.52 -11.72
CA ALA A 555 -19.33 -15.84 -12.69
C ALA A 555 -20.73 -15.37 -12.21
N TYR A 556 -21.03 -15.51 -10.92
CA TYR A 556 -22.23 -14.93 -10.31
C TYR A 556 -22.29 -13.40 -10.44
N LEU A 557 -21.17 -12.71 -10.20
CA LEU A 557 -21.12 -11.25 -10.35
C LEU A 557 -21.26 -10.82 -11.81
N GLU A 558 -20.67 -11.58 -12.74
CA GLU A 558 -20.82 -11.36 -14.18
C GLU A 558 -22.26 -11.59 -14.63
N GLU A 559 -22.96 -12.62 -14.16
CA GLU A 559 -24.38 -12.81 -14.46
C GLU A 559 -25.21 -11.62 -13.99
N ARG A 560 -24.89 -11.09 -12.80
CA ARG A 560 -25.60 -9.96 -12.19
C ARG A 560 -25.33 -8.62 -12.90
N PHE A 561 -24.10 -8.38 -13.36
CA PHE A 561 -23.68 -7.10 -13.92
C PHE A 561 -23.38 -7.14 -15.42
N GLY A 562 -23.54 -8.27 -16.10
CA GLY A 562 -22.94 -8.47 -17.41
C GLY A 562 -21.41 -8.42 -17.35
N TYR A 563 -20.77 -8.58 -18.51
CA TYR A 563 -19.31 -8.49 -18.58
C TYR A 563 -18.89 -7.02 -18.45
N SER A 564 -18.67 -6.58 -17.22
CA SER A 564 -18.11 -5.27 -16.86
C SER A 564 -17.13 -5.45 -15.71
N PRO A 565 -15.83 -5.64 -16.01
CA PRO A 565 -14.78 -5.79 -15.01
C PRO A 565 -14.82 -4.74 -13.90
N ALA A 566 -15.12 -3.46 -14.21
CA ALA A 566 -15.23 -2.42 -13.19
C ALA A 566 -16.32 -2.73 -12.13
N MET A 567 -17.50 -3.19 -12.58
CA MET A 567 -18.61 -3.53 -11.68
C MET A 567 -18.39 -4.85 -10.96
N ILE A 568 -17.81 -5.83 -11.64
CA ILE A 568 -17.47 -7.13 -11.07
C ILE A 568 -16.44 -6.93 -9.95
N SER A 569 -15.35 -6.21 -10.20
CA SER A 569 -14.34 -5.89 -9.17
C SER A 569 -14.92 -5.12 -8.00
N ALA A 570 -15.79 -4.13 -8.25
CA ALA A 570 -16.47 -3.39 -7.20
C ALA A 570 -17.38 -4.31 -6.36
N GLY A 571 -18.11 -5.23 -7.01
CA GLY A 571 -18.99 -6.19 -6.37
C GLY A 571 -18.24 -7.28 -5.59
N TYR A 572 -17.05 -7.65 -6.04
CA TYR A 572 -16.18 -8.59 -5.36
C TYR A 572 -15.68 -8.00 -4.03
N ASN A 573 -15.11 -6.79 -4.08
CA ASN A 573 -14.51 -6.15 -2.91
C ASN A 573 -15.56 -5.57 -1.93
N ALA A 574 -16.60 -4.89 -2.42
CA ALA A 574 -17.57 -4.17 -1.58
C ALA A 574 -18.91 -4.90 -1.40
N GLY A 575 -19.05 -6.08 -2.02
CA GLY A 575 -20.29 -6.84 -2.10
C GLY A 575 -21.22 -6.38 -3.24
N PRO A 576 -22.05 -7.27 -3.80
CA PRO A 576 -22.81 -7.03 -5.03
C PRO A 576 -23.92 -5.96 -4.89
N GLY A 577 -24.31 -5.59 -3.67
CA GLY A 577 -25.27 -4.50 -3.46
C GLY A 577 -24.71 -3.12 -3.76
N ARG A 578 -23.39 -2.92 -3.60
CA ARG A 578 -22.75 -1.60 -3.69
C ARG A 578 -22.65 -1.04 -5.10
N PRO A 579 -22.10 -1.74 -6.11
CA PRO A 579 -22.07 -1.21 -7.48
C PRO A 579 -23.50 -0.95 -8.00
N ALA A 580 -24.48 -1.80 -7.66
CA ALA A 580 -25.89 -1.56 -8.01
C ALA A 580 -26.42 -0.25 -7.38
N GLN A 581 -26.13 -0.01 -6.10
CA GLN A 581 -26.47 1.23 -5.42
C GLN A 581 -25.80 2.45 -6.06
N TRP A 582 -24.49 2.37 -6.37
CA TRP A 582 -23.74 3.48 -6.93
C TRP A 582 -24.17 3.82 -8.36
N MET A 583 -24.48 2.82 -9.19
CA MET A 583 -25.10 3.06 -10.50
C MET A 583 -26.45 3.75 -10.37
N SER A 584 -27.28 3.36 -9.38
CA SER A 584 -28.55 4.06 -9.13
C SER A 584 -28.38 5.50 -8.63
N GLN A 585 -27.26 5.82 -7.96
CA GLN A 585 -27.02 7.14 -7.38
C GLN A 585 -26.29 8.09 -8.34
N PHE A 586 -25.35 7.58 -9.12
CA PHE A 586 -24.46 8.39 -9.96
C PHE A 586 -24.75 8.24 -11.46
N GLY A 587 -25.52 7.22 -11.85
CA GLY A 587 -25.74 6.81 -13.25
C GLY A 587 -25.03 5.50 -13.58
N ASP A 588 -25.61 4.73 -14.51
CA ASP A 588 -25.00 3.53 -15.07
C ASP A 588 -24.10 3.89 -16.26
N PRO A 589 -22.76 3.74 -16.16
CA PRO A 589 -21.85 4.11 -17.25
C PRO A 589 -22.07 3.27 -18.52
N ARG A 590 -22.61 2.05 -18.40
CA ARG A 590 -22.97 1.21 -19.57
C ARG A 590 -24.17 1.75 -20.34
N ALA A 591 -24.93 2.67 -19.75
CA ALA A 591 -26.03 3.37 -20.39
C ALA A 591 -25.61 4.74 -20.96
N GLY A 592 -24.35 5.16 -20.76
CA GLY A 592 -23.89 6.50 -21.08
C GLY A 592 -24.43 7.59 -20.15
N GLU A 593 -24.94 7.23 -18.97
CA GLU A 593 -25.48 8.17 -17.98
C GLU A 593 -24.38 8.93 -17.24
N ILE A 594 -23.18 8.35 -17.17
CA ILE A 594 -21.97 8.93 -16.57
C ILE A 594 -20.74 8.37 -17.29
N ASP A 595 -19.67 9.16 -17.37
CA ASP A 595 -18.37 8.68 -17.84
C ASP A 595 -17.82 7.60 -16.89
N ILE A 596 -17.24 6.53 -17.44
CA ILE A 596 -16.77 5.38 -16.64
C ILE A 596 -15.63 5.76 -15.69
N VAL A 597 -14.74 6.68 -16.09
CA VAL A 597 -13.64 7.15 -15.25
C VAL A 597 -14.20 7.96 -14.09
N ASP A 598 -15.18 8.83 -14.36
CA ASP A 598 -15.87 9.57 -13.31
C ASP A 598 -16.64 8.64 -12.36
N TRP A 599 -17.32 7.60 -12.88
CA TRP A 599 -18.00 6.62 -12.04
C TRP A 599 -17.04 5.93 -11.07
N VAL A 600 -15.87 5.49 -11.57
CA VAL A 600 -14.82 4.89 -10.74
C VAL A 600 -14.30 5.89 -9.70
N GLU A 601 -14.08 7.15 -10.07
CA GLU A 601 -13.61 8.18 -9.12
C GLU A 601 -14.65 8.54 -8.04
N HIS A 602 -15.94 8.41 -8.35
CA HIS A 602 -17.04 8.65 -7.41
C HIS A 602 -17.27 7.50 -6.42
N ILE A 603 -16.65 6.32 -6.62
CA ILE A 603 -16.69 5.23 -5.64
C ILE A 603 -16.31 5.76 -4.24
N PRO A 604 -17.24 5.71 -3.26
CA PRO A 604 -17.04 6.34 -1.96
C PRO A 604 -15.93 5.70 -1.12
N PHE A 605 -15.71 4.40 -1.30
CA PHE A 605 -14.70 3.65 -0.56
C PHE A 605 -13.36 3.75 -1.28
N ARG A 606 -12.37 4.36 -0.63
CA ARG A 606 -11.02 4.53 -1.21
C ARG A 606 -10.42 3.18 -1.60
N GLU A 607 -10.56 2.19 -0.72
CA GLU A 607 -10.10 0.82 -0.95
C GLU A 607 -10.74 0.25 -2.22
N THR A 608 -12.07 0.26 -2.33
CA THR A 608 -12.78 -0.27 -3.51
C THR A 608 -12.45 0.50 -4.78
N ARG A 609 -12.30 1.83 -4.73
CA ARG A 609 -11.89 2.61 -5.91
C ARG A 609 -10.52 2.16 -6.42
N ASN A 610 -9.55 2.08 -5.52
CA ASN A 610 -8.21 1.63 -5.87
C ASN A 610 -8.26 0.17 -6.35
N TYR A 611 -9.02 -0.70 -5.68
CA TYR A 611 -9.19 -2.10 -6.06
C TYR A 611 -9.71 -2.24 -7.49
N VAL A 612 -10.77 -1.51 -7.86
CA VAL A 612 -11.31 -1.50 -9.22
C VAL A 612 -10.24 -1.09 -10.23
N MET A 613 -9.50 -0.01 -9.97
CA MET A 613 -8.40 0.41 -10.86
C MET A 613 -7.33 -0.68 -10.99
N ARG A 614 -6.88 -1.29 -9.88
CA ARG A 614 -5.83 -2.31 -9.88
C ARG A 614 -6.22 -3.61 -10.57
N VAL A 615 -7.45 -4.07 -10.38
CA VAL A 615 -7.91 -5.28 -11.07
C VAL A 615 -8.05 -4.98 -12.56
N THR A 616 -8.71 -3.88 -12.93
CA THR A 616 -8.98 -3.59 -14.33
C THR A 616 -7.73 -3.27 -15.15
N GLU A 617 -6.75 -2.54 -14.60
CA GLU A 617 -5.47 -2.27 -15.28
C GLU A 617 -4.65 -3.54 -15.54
N SER A 618 -4.83 -4.58 -14.70
CA SER A 618 -4.12 -5.86 -14.86
C SER A 618 -4.67 -6.70 -16.01
N ILE A 619 -5.95 -6.53 -16.40
CA ILE A 619 -6.61 -7.40 -17.37
C ILE A 619 -5.96 -7.33 -18.77
N PRO A 620 -5.72 -6.15 -19.38
CA PRO A 620 -5.04 -6.08 -20.67
C PRO A 620 -3.62 -6.66 -20.65
N VAL A 621 -2.91 -6.53 -19.53
CA VAL A 621 -1.56 -7.11 -19.36
C VAL A 621 -1.66 -8.63 -19.34
N TYR A 622 -2.58 -9.20 -18.55
CA TYR A 622 -2.78 -10.65 -18.53
C TYR A 622 -3.30 -11.20 -19.86
N GLN A 623 -4.15 -10.45 -20.58
CA GLN A 623 -4.55 -10.81 -21.94
C GLN A 623 -3.34 -10.88 -22.87
N ALA A 624 -2.40 -9.93 -22.77
CA ALA A 624 -1.18 -9.92 -23.56
C ALA A 624 -0.26 -11.09 -23.20
N ARG A 625 0.01 -11.31 -21.90
CA ARG A 625 0.81 -12.43 -21.37
C ARG A 625 0.27 -13.79 -21.84
N LEU A 626 -1.04 -13.99 -21.75
CA LEU A 626 -1.69 -15.25 -22.14
C LEU A 626 -1.68 -15.49 -23.67
N ALA A 627 -1.73 -14.42 -24.47
CA ALA A 627 -1.72 -14.51 -25.93
C ALA A 627 -0.31 -14.51 -26.53
N GLY A 628 0.71 -14.05 -25.78
CA GLY A 628 2.06 -13.78 -26.29
C GLY A 628 2.14 -12.52 -27.15
N GLU A 629 1.08 -11.72 -27.23
CA GLU A 629 1.02 -10.46 -27.95
C GLU A 629 -0.11 -9.57 -27.38
N PRO A 630 -0.03 -8.23 -27.47
CA PRO A 630 -1.09 -7.37 -26.95
C PRO A 630 -2.44 -7.54 -27.69
N VAL A 631 -3.46 -8.04 -27.00
CA VAL A 631 -4.80 -8.31 -27.54
C VAL A 631 -5.94 -7.71 -26.71
N GLY A 632 -7.18 -7.77 -27.20
CA GLY A 632 -8.38 -7.32 -26.49
C GLY A 632 -9.00 -6.01 -26.98
N PRO A 633 -10.14 -5.58 -26.41
CA PRO A 633 -10.85 -4.33 -26.74
C PRO A 633 -10.17 -3.09 -26.12
N SER A 634 -10.53 -1.88 -26.55
CA SER A 634 -9.96 -0.66 -25.93
C SER A 634 -10.20 -0.64 -24.42
N PHE A 635 -9.35 0.06 -23.66
CA PHE A 635 -9.43 0.01 -22.21
C PHE A 635 -10.75 0.62 -21.71
N THR A 636 -11.22 1.70 -22.33
CA THR A 636 -12.52 2.30 -22.01
C THR A 636 -13.69 1.37 -22.32
N GLU A 637 -13.63 0.62 -23.44
CA GLU A 637 -14.63 -0.40 -23.78
C GLU A 637 -14.64 -1.52 -22.74
N LEU A 638 -13.46 -1.99 -22.31
CA LEU A 638 -13.31 -2.99 -21.26
C LEU A 638 -13.90 -2.52 -19.93
N LEU A 639 -13.58 -1.29 -19.48
CA LEU A 639 -14.09 -0.74 -18.23
C LEU A 639 -15.60 -0.56 -18.23
N THR A 640 -16.14 -0.03 -19.34
CA THR A 640 -17.57 0.16 -19.50
C THR A 640 -18.26 -1.20 -19.49
N GLY A 641 -17.80 -2.11 -20.34
CA GLY A 641 -18.37 -3.44 -20.46
C GLY A 641 -19.78 -3.44 -21.04
N THR A 642 -20.49 -4.53 -20.83
CA THR A 642 -21.83 -4.76 -21.37
C THR A 642 -22.86 -5.00 -20.26
N LYS A 643 -24.11 -4.64 -20.52
CA LYS A 643 -25.22 -4.95 -19.61
C LYS A 643 -25.51 -6.46 -19.62
N PRO A 644 -26.00 -7.03 -18.51
CA PRO A 644 -26.37 -8.44 -18.47
C PRO A 644 -27.45 -8.72 -19.52
N GLN A 645 -27.33 -9.84 -20.22
CA GLN A 645 -28.40 -10.30 -21.09
C GLN A 645 -29.52 -10.86 -20.22
N VAL A 646 -30.62 -10.10 -20.10
CA VAL A 646 -31.82 -10.56 -19.41
C VAL A 646 -32.44 -11.71 -20.21
N ARG A 647 -32.16 -12.95 -19.80
CA ARG A 647 -32.86 -14.12 -20.32
C ARG A 647 -34.23 -14.19 -19.66
N PRO A 648 -35.35 -14.28 -20.41
CA PRO A 648 -36.66 -14.41 -19.80
C PRO A 648 -36.72 -15.72 -18.99
N GLU A 649 -37.03 -15.63 -17.69
CA GLU A 649 -37.22 -16.82 -16.87
C GLU A 649 -38.52 -17.54 -17.24
N VAL A 650 -38.47 -18.86 -17.31
CA VAL A 650 -39.66 -19.70 -17.50
C VAL A 650 -40.30 -19.90 -16.13
N ARG A 651 -41.51 -19.40 -15.93
CA ARG A 651 -42.30 -19.68 -14.74
C ARG A 651 -42.53 -21.19 -14.58
N PRO A 652 -42.83 -21.68 -13.36
CA PRO A 652 -43.21 -23.07 -13.13
C PRO A 652 -44.39 -23.56 -14.00
N ASP A 653 -45.21 -22.63 -14.51
CA ASP A 653 -46.33 -22.90 -15.42
C ASP A 653 -45.96 -22.93 -16.91
N GLY A 654 -44.67 -22.78 -17.25
CA GLY A 654 -44.16 -22.77 -18.62
C GLY A 654 -44.29 -21.43 -19.35
N SER A 655 -44.76 -20.37 -18.70
CA SER A 655 -44.83 -19.03 -19.30
C SER A 655 -43.53 -18.24 -19.10
N LEU A 656 -43.10 -17.47 -20.10
CA LEU A 656 -41.91 -16.62 -19.98
C LEU A 656 -42.26 -15.33 -19.26
N THR A 657 -41.51 -14.96 -18.23
CA THR A 657 -41.51 -13.61 -17.65
C THR A 657 -40.50 -12.75 -18.39
N ALA A 658 -40.99 -11.81 -19.18
CA ALA A 658 -40.24 -10.64 -19.57
C ALA A 658 -40.82 -9.45 -18.81
N GLU A 659 -40.01 -8.68 -18.09
CA GLU A 659 -40.45 -7.35 -17.68
C GLU A 659 -40.64 -6.50 -18.93
N PRO A 660 -41.82 -5.88 -19.14
CA PRO A 660 -41.99 -4.99 -20.26
C PRO A 660 -41.07 -3.79 -20.06
N VAL A 661 -40.12 -3.58 -20.98
CA VAL A 661 -39.38 -2.32 -21.06
C VAL A 661 -40.37 -1.25 -21.48
N VAL A 662 -41.01 -0.61 -20.50
CA VAL A 662 -41.87 0.54 -20.73
C VAL A 662 -40.97 1.75 -20.93
N SER A 663 -40.63 2.02 -22.19
CA SER A 663 -40.12 3.34 -22.58
C SER A 663 -41.21 4.37 -22.30
N THR A 664 -41.04 5.15 -21.23
CA THR A 664 -41.94 6.28 -20.91
C THR A 664 -41.17 7.57 -21.00
N SER A 665 -41.17 8.13 -22.20
CA SER A 665 -41.13 9.58 -22.38
C SER A 665 -42.45 10.17 -21.87
N GLN A 666 -42.34 11.18 -21.00
CA GLN A 666 -43.34 12.18 -20.59
C GLN A 666 -44.36 11.86 -19.46
N THR A 667 -44.10 12.54 -18.34
CA THR A 667 -45.03 13.37 -17.52
C THR A 667 -46.19 12.70 -16.78
N THR A 668 -46.13 12.64 -15.45
CA THR A 668 -46.90 13.46 -14.48
C THR A 668 -46.72 12.89 -13.07
N LEU A 669 -46.32 13.76 -12.14
CA LEU A 669 -46.28 13.49 -10.70
C LEU A 669 -47.69 13.57 -10.12
N ASP A 670 -48.13 12.51 -9.45
CA ASP A 670 -49.15 12.57 -8.39
C ASP A 670 -49.00 11.37 -7.42
N PRO A 671 -49.52 11.48 -6.18
CA PRO A 671 -48.77 11.10 -4.98
C PRO A 671 -48.94 9.65 -4.53
N PHE A 672 -47.88 9.14 -3.89
CA PHE A 672 -47.81 7.81 -3.28
C PHE A 672 -48.93 7.57 -2.25
N PRO A 673 -49.59 6.38 -2.25
CA PRO A 673 -50.38 5.94 -1.12
C PRO A 673 -49.47 5.46 0.02
N ALA A 674 -49.81 5.89 1.23
CA ALA A 674 -49.11 5.59 2.46
C ALA A 674 -48.98 4.08 2.69
N ALA A 675 -47.74 3.59 2.83
CA ALA A 675 -47.45 2.27 3.36
C ALA A 675 -47.65 2.30 4.89
N SER A 676 -48.68 1.57 5.32
CA SER A 676 -48.98 1.33 6.73
C SER A 676 -47.89 0.45 7.36
N ALA A 677 -47.51 0.85 8.57
CA ALA A 677 -46.52 0.25 9.44
C ALA A 677 -46.77 -1.23 9.75
N LEU A 678 -45.66 -1.98 9.88
CA LEU A 678 -45.58 -3.18 10.70
C LEU A 678 -44.25 -3.17 11.49
N ALA A 679 -44.42 -2.82 12.75
CA ALA A 679 -43.69 -3.25 13.95
C ALA A 679 -42.16 -3.37 13.91
N VAL A 680 -41.56 -2.30 14.43
CA VAL A 680 -40.35 -2.22 15.27
C VAL A 680 -40.03 -3.52 16.02
N ALA A 681 -38.83 -4.05 15.76
CA ALA A 681 -38.02 -4.70 16.79
C ALA A 681 -36.90 -3.73 17.17
N GLU A 682 -36.89 -3.34 18.44
CA GLU A 682 -35.86 -2.48 19.03
C GLU A 682 -34.48 -3.14 19.03
N SER A 683 -33.46 -2.29 18.88
CA SER A 683 -32.10 -2.47 19.39
C SER A 683 -31.27 -3.62 18.81
N LEU A 684 -30.52 -3.32 17.76
CA LEU A 684 -29.07 -3.57 17.75
C LEU A 684 -28.38 -2.38 17.05
N VAL A 685 -27.62 -1.63 17.84
CA VAL A 685 -26.65 -0.63 17.39
C VAL A 685 -25.73 -1.28 16.35
N PRO A 686 -25.55 -0.73 15.14
CA PRO A 686 -24.52 -1.21 14.24
C PRO A 686 -23.15 -0.94 14.90
N PRO A 687 -22.23 -1.92 15.00
CA PRO A 687 -20.88 -1.60 15.44
C PRO A 687 -20.30 -0.58 14.45
N THR A 688 -19.95 0.58 14.98
CA THR A 688 -19.05 1.56 14.36
C THR A 688 -17.78 0.81 13.96
N ARG A 689 -17.63 0.54 12.65
CA ARG A 689 -16.44 -0.12 12.14
C ARG A 689 -15.33 0.92 11.96
N PRO A 690 -14.15 0.72 12.55
CA PRO A 690 -12.96 1.47 12.19
C PRO A 690 -12.56 1.13 10.76
N VAL A 691 -12.10 2.15 10.03
CA VAL A 691 -11.46 2.05 8.73
C VAL A 691 -10.13 1.30 8.89
N PRO A 692 -9.83 0.25 8.10
CA PRO A 692 -8.52 -0.38 8.17
C PRO A 692 -7.47 0.43 7.38
N GLU A 693 -6.44 0.91 8.09
CA GLU A 693 -5.11 1.15 7.55
C GLU A 693 -4.40 -0.21 7.45
N GLY A 694 -3.92 -0.59 6.27
CA GLY A 694 -3.26 -1.87 6.07
C GLY A 694 -3.07 -2.27 4.61
N ALA A 695 -2.47 -1.41 3.82
CA ALA A 695 -1.63 -1.86 2.72
C ALA A 695 -0.19 -1.62 3.19
N ILE A 696 0.63 -2.66 3.22
CA ILE A 696 2.07 -2.50 3.43
C ILE A 696 2.58 -1.78 2.17
N GLU A 697 2.74 -0.47 2.26
CA GLU A 697 3.61 0.29 1.35
C GLU A 697 5.04 -0.10 1.73
N LEU A 698 5.70 -0.88 0.86
CA LEU A 698 7.14 -1.03 0.90
C LEU A 698 7.74 0.37 0.69
N ARG A 699 8.55 0.79 1.66
CA ARG A 699 9.07 2.15 1.76
C ARG A 699 10.20 2.33 0.76
N GLY A 700 9.97 3.06 -0.34
CA GLY A 700 11.04 3.58 -1.17
C GLY A 700 11.87 4.62 -0.39
N VAL A 701 13.17 4.36 -0.28
CA VAL A 701 14.22 5.33 0.09
C VAL A 701 14.76 5.90 -1.23
N GLY A 702 14.50 7.18 -1.50
CA GLY A 702 15.10 7.89 -2.63
C GLY A 702 16.52 8.39 -2.30
N PRO A 703 17.34 8.72 -3.30
CA PRO A 703 18.76 8.97 -3.12
C PRO A 703 19.05 10.33 -2.45
N ALA A 704 20.20 10.36 -1.79
CA ALA A 704 20.69 11.44 -0.94
C ALA A 704 20.75 12.83 -1.60
N ALA A 705 20.22 13.82 -0.90
CA ALA A 705 20.62 15.22 -1.03
C ALA A 705 20.88 15.82 0.37
N VAL A 706 22.00 16.51 0.49
CA VAL A 706 22.59 17.01 1.73
C VAL A 706 21.76 18.11 2.41
N ALA A 707 21.64 17.98 3.74
CA ALA A 707 21.32 18.96 4.80
C ALA A 707 19.84 19.32 5.11
N GLY A 708 19.25 18.52 6.00
CA GLY A 708 18.08 18.78 6.86
C GLY A 708 17.65 17.47 7.54
N PRO A 709 17.08 17.46 8.77
CA PRO A 709 16.54 16.23 9.35
C PRO A 709 15.43 15.68 8.42
N PRO A 710 15.41 14.37 8.13
CA PRO A 710 14.43 13.79 7.22
C PRO A 710 13.00 14.03 7.72
N PRO A 711 12.02 14.25 6.83
CA PRO A 711 10.63 14.34 7.23
C PRO A 711 10.20 13.04 7.93
N ILE A 712 9.66 13.18 9.13
CA ILE A 712 9.36 12.04 10.01
C ILE A 712 8.13 11.30 9.46
N ARG A 713 8.40 10.24 8.68
CA ARG A 713 7.35 9.37 8.14
C ARG A 713 6.66 8.59 9.29
N PRO A 714 5.32 8.56 9.35
CA PRO A 714 4.60 8.07 10.52
C PRO A 714 4.50 6.55 10.61
N LEU A 715 4.44 6.07 11.85
CA LEU A 715 3.93 4.75 12.20
C LEU A 715 2.40 4.71 12.00
N SER A 716 1.89 3.66 11.35
CA SER A 716 0.45 3.35 11.28
C SER A 716 -0.12 3.16 12.68
N ARG A 717 -1.41 3.47 12.87
CA ARG A 717 -2.07 3.29 14.18
C ARG A 717 -1.93 1.82 14.62
N PRO A 718 -1.47 1.52 15.85
CA PRO A 718 -1.58 0.18 16.39
C PRO A 718 -3.05 -0.21 16.42
N GLY A 719 -3.39 -1.37 15.83
CA GLY A 719 -4.74 -1.90 15.91
C GLY A 719 -5.21 -1.98 17.38
N PRO A 720 -6.53 -1.87 17.66
CA PRO A 720 -7.01 -1.98 19.02
C PRO A 720 -6.52 -3.29 19.65
N ALA A 721 -5.82 -3.19 20.78
CA ALA A 721 -5.40 -4.35 21.54
C ALA A 721 -6.65 -5.18 21.90
N GLY A 722 -6.74 -6.38 21.33
CA GLY A 722 -7.83 -7.31 21.62
C GLY A 722 -7.80 -7.68 23.10
N GLY A 723 -8.92 -7.43 23.79
CA GLY A 723 -9.25 -8.06 25.06
C GLY A 723 -9.98 -9.37 24.87
#